data_AF-A0A4V0HXT9-F1
#
_entry.id   AF-A0A4V0HXT9-F1
#
_cell.length_a   1.000
_cell.length_b   1.000
_cell.length_c   1.000
_cell.angle_alpha   90.00
_cell.angle_beta   90.00
_cell.angle_gamma   90.00
#
_symmetry.space_group_name_H-M   'P 1'
#
loop_
_entity.id
_entity.type
_entity.pdbx_description
1 polymer ?
#
loop_
_entity_poly.entity_id
_entity_poly.type
_entity_poly.pdbx_seq_one_letter_code
_entity_poly.pdbx_strand_id
1 'polypeptide(L)'
;MAVPQKGVWGIDIGQCALKAIRLELIDGRPTATAFDYVEHTKILSQPDADPDALIREALEKFLSRNTLKFDDVAIGIAGQSGLARFVKLPPVEEKKIAEIVKFEAKQQIPFPLDEVVWDFQKIAGGESVDGFALETEIGLFAMKRDVIARYLGYFAGSKVEVHMVQMSPLALVNFATYEILKKGGSVPVPEDAPDASDDTPKGKKRCAVVMDIGTDASNLIITDGGKIIWQRPIPLGGNNFTRALTKELKLTFAKAEHLKRNAAKSPEMANILKAIKPVLTDFVGEVQRSLGYFTNTHRDAHVAYLVGLGSAFKLPGLQKYLGDKLSLEVRKPSKFARLSGEGVLADPLFQENLLTFPIAYGLALQGLGEARLATNLLPPEIRFDRIIRGKKPYAVAAAAMLLVGTTGLALGFSADLKSVSDKKIADAQAHIKSAIGQHDSQLTKFNDSKNKSLEEQARGKTVIAGQEERLNWPRLIEVQTAVMPRAGEKGEGNIPDEFKWRGADNVGVEALNWFKQRMARGVPIEQALADDASDHPKNLAMINVEAIHTRWVTNPAEFLAAADDAVYGDGKTRGYGKFIAEKMLDSEKEPSPERGEGKFKPAWKPVLGPNEKPTEGVWVVEVRGYTDHHEGPAFLERALLRNLQKFDQFAAQGEVKVRNEKGEVTVRNDNKVGQFIVGVQDPVKGKVSHPFIYNIWMVEDAPQNTFKYISTSYLDKLFTDRGGRGGAGGVPALPPGGTPGLEGGAPAAAAPLGPDWRERLTGTAAAQPGGTGPAPFTPAPPVGTPGVGEKKDGTPTRRRYEFVVMFIWREPIPSGSGTVDPNAGAGGSGLPGAGGVRGRIDD
;
A
#
# COMPACT_ATOMS: atom_id res chain seq x y z
N MET A 1 -38.99 -2.08 43.13
CA MET A 1 -37.84 -2.80 43.71
C MET A 1 -36.69 -1.82 43.78
N ALA A 2 -36.07 -1.62 44.96
CA ALA A 2 -34.84 -0.86 45.05
C ALA A 2 -33.78 -1.52 44.16
N VAL A 3 -33.05 -0.73 43.37
CA VAL A 3 -31.90 -1.23 42.61
C VAL A 3 -30.89 -1.74 43.65
N PRO A 4 -30.47 -3.01 43.62
CA PRO A 4 -29.48 -3.50 44.57
C PRO A 4 -28.23 -2.64 44.45
N GLN A 5 -27.75 -2.13 45.58
CA GLN A 5 -26.50 -1.38 45.67
C GLN A 5 -25.35 -2.27 45.17
N LYS A 6 -24.48 -1.69 44.35
CA LYS A 6 -23.34 -2.42 43.77
C LYS A 6 -22.33 -2.71 44.87
N GLY A 7 -22.09 -3.99 45.18
CA GLY A 7 -21.10 -4.43 46.16
C GLY A 7 -19.79 -4.87 45.51
N VAL A 8 -18.82 -5.19 46.37
CA VAL A 8 -17.51 -5.71 45.96
C VAL A 8 -17.16 -6.93 46.78
N TRP A 9 -16.90 -8.04 46.10
CA TRP A 9 -16.30 -9.25 46.68
C TRP A 9 -14.78 -9.16 46.64
N GLY A 10 -14.13 -9.11 47.80
CA GLY A 10 -12.70 -9.37 47.92
C GLY A 10 -12.46 -10.85 48.21
N ILE A 11 -11.74 -11.55 47.31
CA ILE A 11 -11.50 -12.98 47.38
C ILE A 11 -9.99 -13.25 47.47
N ASP A 12 -9.58 -13.86 48.58
CA ASP A 12 -8.21 -14.34 48.80
C ASP A 12 -8.15 -15.86 48.60
N ILE A 13 -7.44 -16.31 47.57
CA ILE A 13 -7.21 -17.73 47.30
C ILE A 13 -5.95 -18.15 48.06
N GLY A 14 -6.14 -18.45 49.35
CA GLY A 14 -5.06 -18.91 50.21
C GLY A 14 -4.70 -20.38 50.01
N GLN A 15 -3.53 -20.77 50.49
CA GLN A 15 -3.02 -22.16 50.45
C GLN A 15 -3.82 -23.14 51.31
N CYS A 16 -4.54 -22.66 52.32
CA CYS A 16 -5.35 -23.49 53.22
C CYS A 16 -6.86 -23.34 52.99
N ALA A 17 -7.29 -22.16 52.54
CA ALA A 17 -8.70 -21.84 52.37
C ALA A 17 -8.87 -20.69 51.38
N LEU A 18 -10.00 -20.70 50.65
CA LEU A 18 -10.55 -19.54 49.98
C LEU A 18 -11.33 -18.71 51.01
N LYS A 19 -11.03 -17.40 51.06
CA LYS A 19 -11.66 -16.46 51.98
C LYS A 19 -12.27 -15.34 51.17
N ALA A 20 -13.53 -15.03 51.41
CA ALA A 20 -14.23 -14.00 50.68
C ALA A 20 -14.98 -13.09 51.64
N ILE A 21 -14.95 -11.78 51.39
CA ILE A 21 -15.80 -10.80 52.08
C ILE A 21 -16.44 -9.88 51.06
N ARG A 22 -17.74 -9.63 51.23
CA ARG A 22 -18.52 -8.71 50.41
C ARG A 22 -18.73 -7.42 51.17
N LEU A 23 -18.29 -6.31 50.58
CA LEU A 23 -18.52 -4.99 51.12
C LEU A 23 -19.44 -4.18 50.23
N GLU A 24 -20.27 -3.37 50.86
CA GLU A 24 -21.03 -2.29 50.24
C GLU A 24 -20.73 -0.99 50.96
N LEU A 25 -20.93 0.14 50.27
CA LEU A 25 -20.90 1.45 50.89
C LEU A 25 -22.31 1.82 51.36
N ILE A 26 -22.58 1.65 52.66
CA ILE A 26 -23.86 1.99 53.28
C ILE A 26 -23.64 3.20 54.19
N ASP A 27 -24.38 4.29 53.96
CA ASP A 27 -24.19 5.58 54.65
C ASP A 27 -22.74 6.09 54.60
N GLY A 28 -22.07 5.88 53.46
CA GLY A 28 -20.67 6.24 53.26
C GLY A 28 -19.67 5.33 53.99
N ARG A 29 -20.12 4.28 54.69
CA ARG A 29 -19.26 3.37 55.44
C ARG A 29 -19.16 1.99 54.78
N PRO A 30 -17.94 1.45 54.60
CA PRO A 30 -17.74 0.05 54.26
C PRO A 30 -18.45 -0.87 55.26
N THR A 31 -19.45 -1.58 54.76
CA THR A 31 -20.30 -2.49 55.53
C THR A 31 -20.17 -3.90 54.95
N ALA A 32 -19.79 -4.85 55.80
CA ALA A 32 -19.78 -6.26 55.45
C ALA A 32 -21.20 -6.79 55.35
N THR A 33 -21.60 -7.19 54.16
CA THR A 33 -22.95 -7.70 53.87
C THR A 33 -22.98 -9.22 53.69
N ALA A 34 -21.85 -9.82 53.32
CA ALA A 34 -21.67 -11.26 53.26
C ALA A 34 -20.19 -11.64 53.44
N PHE A 35 -19.93 -12.89 53.78
CA PHE A 35 -18.60 -13.48 53.81
C PHE A 35 -18.69 -14.98 53.51
N ASP A 36 -17.57 -15.59 53.15
CA ASP A 36 -17.45 -17.04 53.13
C ASP A 36 -16.02 -17.46 53.49
N TYR A 37 -15.93 -18.66 54.06
CA TYR A 37 -14.69 -19.33 54.39
C TYR A 37 -14.80 -20.78 53.91
N VAL A 38 -14.04 -21.11 52.86
CA VAL A 38 -14.02 -22.44 52.28
C VAL A 38 -12.64 -23.04 52.47
N GLU A 39 -12.50 -23.89 53.48
CA GLU A 39 -11.27 -24.64 53.71
C GLU A 39 -11.08 -25.71 52.63
N HIS A 40 -9.86 -25.78 52.10
CA HIS A 40 -9.46 -26.82 51.16
C HIS A 40 -9.34 -28.15 51.90
N THR A 41 -9.73 -29.25 51.25
CA THR A 41 -9.64 -30.60 51.87
C THR A 41 -8.20 -31.00 52.20
N LYS A 42 -7.22 -30.48 51.44
CA LYS A 42 -5.79 -30.53 51.72
C LYS A 42 -5.16 -29.16 51.52
N ILE A 43 -4.05 -28.91 52.20
CA ILE A 43 -3.24 -27.72 51.94
C ILE A 43 -2.65 -27.86 50.53
N LEU A 44 -2.79 -26.82 49.70
CA LEU A 44 -2.44 -26.88 48.27
C LEU A 44 -0.95 -27.20 48.02
N SER A 45 -0.08 -26.85 48.97
CA SER A 45 1.36 -27.11 48.89
C SER A 45 1.78 -28.53 49.30
N GLN A 46 0.83 -29.43 49.61
CA GLN A 46 1.15 -30.83 49.93
C GLN A 46 1.55 -31.59 48.67
N PRO A 47 2.52 -32.52 48.73
CA PRO A 47 3.01 -33.24 47.54
C PRO A 47 1.95 -34.05 46.78
N ASP A 48 0.92 -34.51 47.48
CA ASP A 48 -0.20 -35.31 46.98
C ASP A 48 -1.49 -34.50 46.77
N ALA A 49 -1.39 -33.17 46.83
CA ALA A 49 -2.50 -32.28 46.51
C ALA A 49 -2.47 -31.92 45.02
N ASP A 50 -3.65 -31.84 44.40
CA ASP A 50 -3.84 -31.17 43.11
C ASP A 50 -4.36 -29.75 43.39
N PRO A 51 -3.51 -28.72 43.30
CA PRO A 51 -3.91 -27.36 43.64
C PRO A 51 -5.03 -26.84 42.76
N ASP A 52 -5.03 -27.19 41.47
CA ASP A 52 -5.98 -26.65 40.51
C ASP A 52 -7.37 -27.23 40.75
N ALA A 53 -7.47 -28.53 41.04
CA ALA A 53 -8.72 -29.17 41.38
C ALA A 53 -9.30 -28.63 42.70
N LEU A 54 -8.47 -28.50 43.74
CA LEU A 54 -8.89 -28.03 45.06
C LEU A 54 -9.37 -26.57 45.03
N ILE A 55 -8.69 -25.70 44.28
CA ILE A 55 -9.14 -24.30 44.11
C ILE A 55 -10.49 -24.25 43.39
N ARG A 56 -10.70 -25.06 42.34
CA ARG A 56 -11.98 -25.13 41.62
C ARG A 56 -13.11 -25.61 42.53
N GLU A 57 -12.89 -26.69 43.29
CA GLU A 57 -13.87 -27.20 44.26
C GLU A 57 -14.25 -26.13 45.29
N ALA A 58 -13.25 -25.41 45.83
CA ALA A 58 -13.49 -24.34 46.78
C ALA A 58 -14.27 -23.17 46.15
N LEU A 59 -13.97 -22.81 44.90
CA LEU A 59 -14.68 -21.77 44.17
C LEU A 59 -16.13 -22.19 43.84
N GLU A 60 -16.35 -23.42 43.40
CA GLU A 60 -17.70 -23.96 43.15
C GLU A 60 -18.54 -23.94 44.43
N LYS A 61 -17.95 -24.35 45.56
CA LYS A 61 -18.61 -24.30 46.86
C LYS A 61 -18.93 -22.87 47.29
N PHE A 62 -18.01 -21.93 47.09
CA PHE A 62 -18.25 -20.50 47.33
C PHE A 62 -19.42 -19.98 46.48
N LEU A 63 -19.45 -20.29 45.19
CA LEU A 63 -20.49 -19.87 44.25
C LEU A 63 -21.84 -20.57 44.49
N SER A 64 -21.84 -21.76 45.07
CA SER A 64 -23.08 -22.44 45.48
C SER A 64 -23.78 -21.74 46.65
N ARG A 65 -23.03 -20.97 47.46
CA ARG A 65 -23.52 -20.26 48.65
C ARG A 65 -23.76 -18.78 48.41
N ASN A 66 -23.11 -18.19 47.40
CA ASN A 66 -23.06 -16.76 47.18
C ASN A 66 -23.40 -16.40 45.74
N THR A 67 -24.16 -15.32 45.55
CA THR A 67 -24.36 -14.70 44.24
C THR A 67 -23.39 -13.54 44.06
N LEU A 68 -22.73 -13.50 42.91
CA LEU A 68 -21.81 -12.42 42.52
C LEU A 68 -22.46 -11.51 41.48
N LYS A 69 -23.76 -11.69 41.22
CA LYS A 69 -24.46 -10.95 40.19
C LYS A 69 -24.52 -9.49 40.59
N PHE A 70 -24.08 -8.61 39.68
CA PHE A 70 -23.99 -7.16 39.86
C PHE A 70 -22.87 -6.66 40.78
N ASP A 71 -22.07 -7.53 41.38
CA ASP A 71 -20.92 -7.13 42.20
C ASP A 71 -19.62 -7.09 41.40
N ASP A 72 -18.71 -6.20 41.79
CA ASP A 72 -17.32 -6.29 41.33
C ASP A 72 -16.58 -7.37 42.13
N VAL A 73 -15.61 -8.02 41.49
CA VAL A 73 -14.81 -9.09 42.11
C VAL A 73 -13.34 -8.71 42.08
N ALA A 74 -12.74 -8.55 43.26
CA ALA A 74 -11.31 -8.33 43.44
C ALA A 74 -10.65 -9.60 43.96
N ILE A 75 -9.57 -10.04 43.32
CA ILE A 75 -8.83 -11.23 43.75
C ILE A 75 -7.41 -10.88 44.19
N GLY A 76 -6.94 -11.56 45.23
CA GLY A 76 -5.58 -11.49 45.73
C GLY A 76 -4.74 -12.62 45.17
N ILE A 77 -3.53 -12.29 44.70
CA ILE A 77 -2.49 -13.27 44.35
C ILE A 77 -1.31 -13.06 45.30
N ALA A 78 -0.71 -14.16 45.74
CA ALA A 78 0.34 -14.12 46.74
C ALA A 78 1.56 -13.29 46.29
N GLY A 79 2.12 -12.51 47.21
CA GLY A 79 3.12 -11.48 46.91
C GLY A 79 4.44 -11.99 46.32
N GLN A 80 4.87 -13.21 46.69
CA GLN A 80 6.07 -13.84 46.16
C GLN A 80 6.04 -14.10 44.64
N SER A 81 4.85 -14.06 44.02
CA SER A 81 4.68 -14.21 42.58
C SER A 81 4.83 -12.91 41.80
N GLY A 82 4.94 -11.77 42.49
CA GLY A 82 5.07 -10.45 41.89
C GLY A 82 6.28 -9.67 42.39
N LEU A 83 6.49 -8.52 41.77
CA LEU A 83 7.53 -7.55 42.09
C LEU A 83 6.86 -6.26 42.55
N ALA A 84 7.39 -5.67 43.62
CA ALA A 84 7.11 -4.30 44.02
C ALA A 84 8.41 -3.52 44.18
N ARG A 85 8.52 -2.38 43.50
CA ARG A 85 9.66 -1.47 43.58
C ARG A 85 9.15 -0.05 43.78
N PHE A 86 9.79 0.69 44.69
CA PHE A 86 9.53 2.10 44.90
C PHE A 86 10.70 2.88 44.31
N VAL A 87 10.39 3.80 43.39
CA VAL A 87 11.39 4.51 42.57
C VAL A 87 11.11 5.99 42.69
N LYS A 88 12.17 6.77 42.92
CA LYS A 88 12.09 8.23 42.87
C LYS A 88 12.30 8.66 41.44
N LEU A 89 11.33 9.39 40.90
CA LEU A 89 11.46 9.99 39.58
C LEU A 89 12.37 11.23 39.65
N PRO A 90 13.13 11.51 38.58
CA PRO A 90 13.75 12.84 38.43
C PRO A 90 12.65 13.92 38.40
N PRO A 91 13.00 15.22 38.46
CA PRO A 91 12.05 16.30 38.18
C PRO A 91 11.45 16.17 36.77
N VAL A 92 10.12 16.03 36.68
CA VAL A 92 9.42 15.92 35.38
C VAL A 92 8.12 16.70 35.38
N GLU A 93 7.70 17.17 34.20
CA GLU A 93 6.36 17.70 34.00
C GLU A 93 5.30 16.63 34.29
N GLU A 94 4.23 16.97 34.99
CA GLU A 94 3.22 15.99 35.41
C GLU A 94 2.62 15.17 34.25
N LYS A 95 2.48 15.80 33.08
CA LYS A 95 1.94 15.17 31.86
C LYS A 95 2.88 14.09 31.30
N LYS A 96 4.18 14.20 31.54
CA LYS A 96 5.23 13.28 31.05
C LYS A 96 5.55 12.15 32.02
N ILE A 97 4.97 12.16 33.23
CA ILE A 97 5.20 11.12 34.25
C ILE A 97 4.93 9.73 33.66
N ALA A 98 3.83 9.54 32.92
CA ALA A 98 3.49 8.23 32.37
C ALA A 98 4.52 7.69 31.34
N GLU A 99 5.19 8.58 30.60
CA GLU A 99 6.24 8.18 29.64
C GLU A 99 7.51 7.79 30.39
N ILE A 100 7.93 8.60 31.36
CA ILE A 100 9.15 8.37 32.14
C ILE A 100 9.01 7.12 33.01
N VAL A 101 7.83 6.89 33.57
CA VAL A 101 7.49 5.65 34.28
C VAL A 101 7.70 4.42 33.39
N LYS A 102 7.37 4.48 32.09
CA LYS A 102 7.61 3.34 31.18
C LYS A 102 9.11 3.07 30.99
N PHE A 103 9.92 4.12 30.92
CA PHE A 103 11.38 3.98 30.84
C PHE A 103 11.96 3.39 32.14
N GLU A 104 11.52 3.88 33.30
CA GLU A 104 11.92 3.34 34.61
C GLU A 104 11.45 1.89 34.79
N ALA A 105 10.21 1.56 34.41
CA ALA A 105 9.67 0.21 34.48
C ALA A 105 10.54 -0.79 33.71
N LYS A 106 11.03 -0.41 32.51
CA LYS A 106 11.91 -1.26 31.70
C LYS A 106 13.27 -1.54 32.38
N GLN A 107 13.76 -0.63 33.21
CA GLN A 107 15.04 -0.81 33.93
C GLN A 107 14.86 -1.57 35.25
N GLN A 108 13.73 -1.37 35.92
CA GLN A 108 13.48 -1.86 37.28
C GLN A 108 12.82 -3.25 37.30
N ILE A 109 12.10 -3.61 36.25
CA ILE A 109 11.48 -4.92 36.09
C ILE A 109 12.50 -5.86 35.41
N PRO A 110 12.93 -6.95 36.06
CA PRO A 110 13.97 -7.84 35.55
C PRO A 110 13.47 -8.80 34.46
N PHE A 111 12.32 -8.52 33.85
CA PHE A 111 11.66 -9.31 32.83
C PHE A 111 11.16 -8.41 31.69
N PRO A 112 11.01 -8.93 30.47
CA PRO A 112 10.39 -8.20 29.37
C PRO A 112 8.98 -7.70 29.73
N LEU A 113 8.64 -6.46 29.39
CA LEU A 113 7.35 -5.83 29.74
C LEU A 113 6.14 -6.51 29.08
N ASP A 114 6.36 -7.25 27.99
CA ASP A 114 5.35 -8.05 27.29
C ASP A 114 5.02 -9.36 28.02
N GLU A 115 5.95 -9.93 28.79
CA GLU A 115 5.74 -11.15 29.58
C GLU A 115 5.07 -10.89 30.94
N VAL A 116 4.99 -9.63 31.37
CA VAL A 116 4.42 -9.22 32.66
C VAL A 116 3.21 -8.31 32.48
N VAL A 117 2.26 -8.40 33.41
CA VAL A 117 1.31 -7.32 33.64
C VAL A 117 1.88 -6.44 34.73
N TRP A 118 1.91 -5.15 34.48
CA TRP A 118 2.41 -4.19 35.44
C TRP A 118 1.52 -2.96 35.49
N ASP A 119 1.53 -2.30 36.64
CA ASP A 119 0.84 -1.05 36.87
C ASP A 119 1.66 -0.20 37.84
N PHE A 120 1.40 1.10 37.89
CA PHE A 120 2.12 2.01 38.75
C PHE A 120 1.17 2.94 39.49
N GLN A 121 1.62 3.42 40.64
CA GLN A 121 0.89 4.43 41.39
C GLN A 121 1.84 5.44 42.00
N LYS A 122 1.46 6.72 41.92
CA LYS A 122 2.15 7.78 42.64
C LYS A 122 1.98 7.57 44.16
N ILE A 123 3.09 7.54 44.87
CA ILE A 123 3.13 7.50 46.33
C ILE A 123 3.15 8.95 46.83
N ALA A 124 2.53 9.19 48.00
CA ALA A 124 2.36 10.55 48.51
C ALA A 124 3.73 11.14 48.86
N GLY A 125 4.04 12.32 48.35
CA GLY A 125 5.35 12.96 48.53
C GLY A 125 5.89 13.45 47.19
N GLY A 126 5.67 14.73 46.93
CA GLY A 126 6.19 15.48 45.81
C GLY A 126 5.49 16.83 45.76
N GLU A 127 6.26 17.91 45.78
CA GLU A 127 5.72 19.26 45.61
C GLU A 127 5.65 19.57 44.11
N SER A 128 4.50 20.10 43.67
CA SER A 128 4.37 20.66 42.34
C SER A 128 4.85 22.11 42.39
N VAL A 129 6.03 22.39 41.83
CA VAL A 129 6.57 23.75 41.71
C VAL A 129 6.67 24.06 40.22
N ASP A 130 6.03 25.15 39.77
CA ASP A 130 6.00 25.60 38.36
C ASP A 130 5.59 24.51 37.34
N GLY A 131 4.66 23.62 37.72
CA GLY A 131 4.16 22.54 36.85
C GLY A 131 5.09 21.31 36.73
N PHE A 132 6.23 21.32 37.44
CA PHE A 132 7.11 20.18 37.60
C PHE A 132 6.84 19.49 38.92
N ALA A 133 6.75 18.16 38.88
CA ALA A 133 6.62 17.35 40.08
C ALA A 133 8.04 17.02 40.59
N LEU A 134 8.42 17.63 41.71
CA LEU A 134 9.72 17.39 42.36
C LEU A 134 9.60 16.21 43.33
N GLU A 135 10.66 15.41 43.41
CA GLU A 135 10.79 14.26 44.34
C GLU A 135 9.63 13.25 44.30
N THR A 136 8.93 13.13 43.17
CA THR A 136 7.79 12.20 43.06
C THR A 136 8.28 10.76 43.18
N GLU A 137 7.77 10.07 44.20
CA GLU A 137 7.99 8.64 44.36
C GLU A 137 6.84 7.85 43.73
N ILE A 138 7.18 6.82 42.96
CA ILE A 138 6.22 5.90 42.35
C ILE A 138 6.42 4.49 42.89
N GLY A 139 5.33 3.77 43.08
CA GLY A 139 5.33 2.32 43.26
C GLY A 139 5.12 1.66 41.89
N LEU A 140 6.07 0.85 41.46
CA LEU A 140 6.00 -0.04 40.32
C LEU A 140 5.64 -1.45 40.80
N PHE A 141 4.60 -2.03 40.22
CA PHE A 141 4.11 -3.35 40.59
C PHE A 141 3.95 -4.20 39.35
N ALA A 142 4.50 -5.41 39.37
CA ALA A 142 4.50 -6.29 38.21
C ALA A 142 4.30 -7.75 38.61
N MET A 143 3.66 -8.54 37.75
CA MET A 143 3.49 -9.97 37.91
C MET A 143 3.51 -10.63 36.53
N LYS A 144 4.05 -11.85 36.45
CA LYS A 144 4.08 -12.57 35.17
C LYS A 144 2.66 -12.87 34.68
N ARG A 145 2.46 -12.75 33.36
CA ARG A 145 1.15 -12.96 32.71
C ARG A 145 0.60 -14.36 32.93
N ASP A 146 1.46 -15.38 32.93
CA ASP A 146 1.10 -16.79 33.13
C ASP A 146 0.47 -17.05 34.52
N VAL A 147 1.03 -16.45 35.57
CA VAL A 147 0.48 -16.52 36.93
C VAL A 147 -0.92 -15.91 36.96
N ILE A 148 -1.08 -14.71 36.43
CA ILE A 148 -2.39 -14.04 36.41
C ILE A 148 -3.40 -14.85 35.58
N ALA A 149 -3.00 -15.32 34.39
CA ALA A 149 -3.85 -16.13 33.51
C ALA A 149 -4.33 -17.42 34.19
N ARG A 150 -3.45 -18.11 34.94
CA ARG A 150 -3.82 -19.30 35.72
C ARG A 150 -4.92 -18.98 36.73
N TYR A 151 -4.76 -17.92 37.53
CA TYR A 151 -5.77 -17.53 38.52
C TYR A 151 -7.08 -17.08 37.88
N LEU A 152 -7.02 -16.29 36.80
CA LEU A 152 -8.21 -15.89 36.04
C LEU A 152 -8.93 -17.09 35.42
N GLY A 153 -8.19 -18.14 35.04
CA GLY A 153 -8.73 -19.38 34.48
C GLY A 153 -9.71 -20.09 35.42
N TYR A 154 -9.48 -20.07 36.73
CA TYR A 154 -10.43 -20.66 37.70
C TYR A 154 -11.80 -19.96 37.68
N PHE A 155 -11.80 -18.62 37.58
CA PHE A 155 -13.03 -17.82 37.55
C PHE A 155 -13.71 -17.89 36.18
N ALA A 156 -12.95 -17.93 35.09
CA ALA A 156 -13.47 -18.07 33.73
C ALA A 156 -14.28 -19.37 33.56
N GLY A 157 -13.78 -20.49 34.11
CA GLY A 157 -14.49 -21.78 34.09
C GLY A 157 -15.86 -21.72 34.81
N SER A 158 -15.99 -20.84 35.79
CA SER A 158 -17.22 -20.64 36.58
C SER A 158 -18.09 -19.48 36.08
N LYS A 159 -17.77 -18.90 34.90
CA LYS A 159 -18.43 -17.71 34.34
C LYS A 159 -18.43 -16.49 35.27
N VAL A 160 -17.44 -16.40 36.16
CA VAL A 160 -17.24 -15.27 37.07
C VAL A 160 -16.24 -14.30 36.45
N GLU A 161 -16.55 -13.01 36.52
CA GLU A 161 -15.70 -11.97 35.97
C GLU A 161 -14.92 -11.28 37.06
N VAL A 162 -13.60 -11.44 37.01
CA VAL A 162 -12.67 -10.80 37.97
C VAL A 162 -12.38 -9.37 37.55
N HIS A 163 -12.81 -8.37 38.32
CA HIS A 163 -12.69 -6.94 38.03
C HIS A 163 -11.33 -6.36 38.40
N MET A 164 -10.70 -6.90 39.44
CA MET A 164 -9.40 -6.44 39.92
C MET A 164 -8.52 -7.61 40.31
N VAL A 165 -7.24 -7.49 40.00
CA VAL A 165 -6.20 -8.40 40.46
C VAL A 165 -5.16 -7.58 41.21
N GLN A 166 -4.85 -7.99 42.44
CA GLN A 166 -3.89 -7.29 43.28
C GLN A 166 -2.98 -8.27 44.01
N MET A 167 -1.78 -7.83 44.36
CA MET A 167 -0.88 -8.59 45.21
C MET A 167 -1.35 -8.57 46.67
N SER A 168 -1.39 -9.72 47.34
CA SER A 168 -1.85 -9.83 48.73
C SER A 168 -1.19 -8.85 49.72
N PRO A 169 0.13 -8.58 49.66
CA PRO A 169 0.75 -7.57 50.54
C PRO A 169 0.23 -6.15 50.30
N LEU A 170 -0.14 -5.79 49.07
CA LEU A 170 -0.69 -4.46 48.76
C LEU A 170 -2.14 -4.33 49.22
N ALA A 171 -2.93 -5.39 49.08
CA ALA A 171 -4.23 -5.46 49.73
C ALA A 171 -4.09 -5.35 51.25
N LEU A 172 -3.06 -5.96 51.85
CA LEU A 172 -2.78 -5.82 53.28
C LEU A 172 -2.40 -4.37 53.67
N VAL A 173 -1.72 -3.63 52.80
CA VAL A 173 -1.48 -2.18 52.99
C VAL A 173 -2.79 -1.40 52.98
N ASN A 174 -3.73 -1.74 52.09
CA ASN A 174 -5.06 -1.13 52.06
C ASN A 174 -5.83 -1.36 53.35
N PHE A 175 -5.84 -2.61 53.83
CA PHE A 175 -6.39 -2.96 55.13
C PHE A 175 -5.70 -2.20 56.27
N ALA A 176 -4.37 -2.20 56.33
CA ALA A 176 -3.62 -1.55 57.40
C ALA A 176 -3.85 -0.03 57.43
N THR A 177 -3.90 0.59 56.26
CA THR A 177 -4.16 2.04 56.13
C THR A 177 -5.55 2.35 56.67
N TYR A 178 -6.57 1.67 56.15
CA TYR A 178 -7.95 1.90 56.53
C TYR A 178 -8.23 1.49 57.98
N GLU A 179 -8.04 0.23 58.35
CA GLU A 179 -8.49 -0.33 59.63
C GLU A 179 -7.54 -0.02 60.81
N ILE A 180 -6.23 -0.24 60.61
CA ILE A 180 -5.25 -0.17 61.70
C ILE A 180 -4.78 1.26 61.98
N LEU A 181 -4.40 1.97 60.94
CA LEU A 181 -3.93 3.35 61.03
C LEU A 181 -5.05 4.36 60.99
N LYS A 182 -6.28 3.93 60.65
CA LYS A 182 -7.46 4.79 60.54
C LYS A 182 -7.23 5.96 59.59
N LYS A 183 -6.42 5.74 58.56
CA LYS A 183 -6.11 6.70 57.51
C LYS A 183 -6.75 6.25 56.21
N GLY A 184 -7.24 7.20 55.42
CA GLY A 184 -7.90 6.89 54.15
C GLY A 184 -9.36 6.44 54.30
N GLY A 185 -10.01 6.40 53.15
CA GLY A 185 -11.47 6.33 53.01
C GLY A 185 -12.18 7.67 53.27
N SER A 186 -13.44 7.74 52.90
CA SER A 186 -14.31 8.93 53.01
C SER A 186 -14.89 9.13 54.42
N VAL A 187 -14.79 8.12 55.28
CA VAL A 187 -15.33 8.13 56.65
C VAL A 187 -14.38 8.84 57.62
N PRO A 188 -14.84 9.87 58.36
CA PRO A 188 -14.07 10.49 59.43
C PRO A 188 -13.59 9.49 60.46
N VAL A 189 -12.40 9.71 61.02
CA VAL A 189 -11.90 8.92 62.15
C VAL A 189 -12.85 9.13 63.34
N PRO A 190 -13.34 8.08 64.02
CA PRO A 190 -14.18 8.26 65.21
C PRO A 190 -13.44 9.09 66.27
N GLU A 191 -14.08 10.14 66.81
CA GLU A 191 -13.52 11.04 67.85
C GLU A 191 -13.12 10.28 69.14
N ASP A 192 -13.80 9.17 69.43
CA ASP A 192 -13.55 8.33 70.62
C ASP A 192 -12.52 7.21 70.39
N ALA A 193 -11.78 7.24 69.27
CA ALA A 193 -10.65 6.35 69.12
C ALA A 193 -9.64 6.67 70.23
N PRO A 194 -9.29 5.72 71.12
CA PRO A 194 -8.22 5.98 72.08
C PRO A 194 -6.95 6.18 71.26
N ASP A 195 -6.59 7.43 71.06
CA ASP A 195 -5.22 7.82 70.78
C ASP A 195 -4.44 7.34 72.00
N ALA A 196 -3.94 6.10 71.90
CA ALA A 196 -2.77 5.71 72.65
C ALA A 196 -1.79 6.86 72.48
N SER A 197 -1.44 7.52 73.58
CA SER A 197 -0.49 8.63 73.66
C SER A 197 0.47 8.57 72.48
N ASP A 198 0.45 9.56 71.59
CA ASP A 198 1.33 9.57 70.42
C ASP A 198 2.78 9.66 70.90
N ASP A 199 3.38 8.49 71.11
CA ASP A 199 4.73 8.26 71.58
C ASP A 199 5.75 8.43 70.44
N THR A 200 5.26 8.79 69.25
CA THR A 200 6.09 9.05 68.09
C THR A 200 7.04 10.22 68.37
N PRO A 201 8.37 10.02 68.27
CA PRO A 201 9.32 11.11 68.43
C PRO A 201 9.05 12.25 67.44
N LYS A 202 9.20 13.50 67.90
CA LYS A 202 9.00 14.70 67.05
C LYS A 202 9.82 14.59 65.75
N GLY A 203 9.15 14.88 64.63
CA GLY A 203 9.75 14.82 63.29
C GLY A 203 9.78 13.42 62.66
N LYS A 204 9.32 12.37 63.35
CA LYS A 204 9.18 11.04 62.78
C LYS A 204 7.74 10.71 62.38
N LYS A 205 7.59 9.86 61.37
CA LYS A 205 6.30 9.32 60.93
C LYS A 205 6.00 8.03 61.69
N ARG A 206 4.81 7.98 62.27
CA ARG A 206 4.30 6.79 62.97
C ARG A 206 3.99 5.68 61.97
N CYS A 207 4.70 4.56 62.08
CA CYS A 207 4.53 3.38 61.24
C CYS A 207 4.04 2.18 62.05
N ALA A 208 3.13 1.41 61.47
CA ALA A 208 2.73 0.10 61.98
C ALA A 208 3.38 -1.01 61.14
N VAL A 209 3.83 -2.07 61.80
CA VAL A 209 4.21 -3.32 61.14
C VAL A 209 2.96 -4.19 61.09
N VAL A 210 2.60 -4.70 59.93
CA VAL A 210 1.51 -5.67 59.82
C VAL A 210 2.07 -6.96 59.25
N MET A 211 1.92 -8.03 60.01
CA MET A 211 2.47 -9.35 59.71
C MET A 211 1.32 -10.32 59.50
N ASP A 212 1.08 -10.73 58.25
CA ASP A 212 0.18 -11.84 57.94
C ASP A 212 0.96 -13.14 57.82
N ILE A 213 0.84 -14.02 58.82
CA ILE A 213 1.53 -15.30 58.87
C ILE A 213 0.67 -16.36 58.14
N GLY A 214 0.94 -16.49 56.85
CA GLY A 214 0.28 -17.44 55.96
C GLY A 214 0.75 -18.88 56.15
N THR A 215 0.34 -19.76 55.24
CA THR A 215 0.63 -21.20 55.32
C THR A 215 2.07 -21.53 54.91
N ASP A 216 2.57 -21.04 53.78
CA ASP A 216 3.95 -21.31 53.32
C ASP A 216 4.89 -20.12 53.45
N ALA A 217 4.34 -18.92 53.38
CA ALA A 217 5.07 -17.67 53.51
C ALA A 217 4.26 -16.67 54.34
N SER A 218 4.95 -15.69 54.90
CA SER A 218 4.35 -14.58 55.65
C SER A 218 4.58 -13.27 54.91
N ASN A 219 3.57 -12.39 54.93
CA ASN A 219 3.69 -11.05 54.37
C ASN A 219 3.99 -10.07 55.50
N LEU A 220 5.19 -9.47 55.52
CA LEU A 220 5.52 -8.35 56.41
C LEU A 220 5.37 -7.06 55.62
N ILE A 221 4.52 -6.16 56.09
CA ILE A 221 4.45 -4.78 55.61
C ILE A 221 4.78 -3.80 56.74
N ILE A 222 5.34 -2.65 56.38
CA ILE A 222 5.58 -1.53 57.29
C ILE A 222 5.07 -0.28 56.59
N THR A 223 4.14 0.44 57.22
CA THR A 223 3.52 1.61 56.59
C THR A 223 3.08 2.68 57.59
N ASP A 224 3.13 3.94 57.15
CA ASP A 224 2.54 5.10 57.82
C ASP A 224 1.11 5.41 57.33
N GLY A 225 0.60 4.63 56.37
CA GLY A 225 -0.69 4.83 55.69
C GLY A 225 -0.68 5.94 54.63
N GLY A 226 0.49 6.52 54.34
CA GLY A 226 0.66 7.68 53.47
C GLY A 226 1.78 7.49 52.46
N LYS A 227 2.99 7.92 52.84
CA LYS A 227 4.20 7.91 51.99
C LYS A 227 4.96 6.60 52.10
N ILE A 228 5.09 6.07 53.31
CA ILE A 228 5.95 4.94 53.60
C ILE A 228 5.16 3.67 53.34
N ILE A 229 5.60 2.89 52.34
CA ILE A 229 5.09 1.56 52.06
C ILE A 229 6.30 0.66 51.84
N TRP A 230 6.60 -0.18 52.81
CA TRP A 230 7.64 -1.18 52.71
C TRP A 230 7.01 -2.56 52.84
N GLN A 231 7.43 -3.49 51.99
CA GLN A 231 6.95 -4.87 52.07
C GLN A 231 8.08 -5.85 51.85
N ARG A 232 8.00 -6.99 52.51
CA ARG A 232 8.88 -8.13 52.30
C ARG A 232 8.14 -9.43 52.57
N PRO A 233 8.09 -10.35 51.59
CA PRO A 233 7.67 -11.72 51.86
C PRO A 233 8.77 -12.44 52.66
N ILE A 234 8.38 -13.13 53.72
CA ILE A 234 9.25 -14.01 54.52
C ILE A 234 8.90 -15.45 54.13
N PRO A 235 9.87 -16.27 53.67
CA PRO A 235 9.64 -17.66 53.23
C PRO A 235 9.49 -18.63 54.42
N LEU A 236 8.74 -18.21 55.43
CA LEU A 236 8.37 -19.00 56.61
C LEU A 236 6.88 -18.80 56.86
N GLY A 237 6.15 -19.89 57.02
CA GLY A 237 4.72 -19.88 57.34
C GLY A 237 4.30 -21.03 58.24
N GLY A 238 2.99 -21.20 58.39
CA GLY A 238 2.32 -22.25 59.16
C GLY A 238 2.84 -23.68 58.92
N ASN A 239 3.21 -24.01 57.69
CA ASN A 239 3.70 -25.32 57.28
C ASN A 239 5.11 -25.62 57.79
N ASN A 240 5.95 -24.61 57.99
CA ASN A 240 7.28 -24.82 58.57
C ASN A 240 7.14 -25.34 60.01
N PHE A 241 6.17 -24.82 60.78
CA PHE A 241 5.85 -25.33 62.11
C PHE A 241 5.31 -26.76 62.07
N THR A 242 4.42 -27.06 61.12
CA THR A 242 3.89 -28.43 60.93
C THR A 242 5.00 -29.41 60.58
N ARG A 243 5.89 -29.05 59.66
CA ARG A 243 7.05 -29.88 59.28
C ARG A 243 8.00 -30.11 60.46
N ALA A 244 8.25 -29.10 61.29
CA ALA A 244 9.05 -29.27 62.50
C ALA A 244 8.42 -30.30 63.46
N LEU A 245 7.09 -30.25 63.66
CA LEU A 245 6.36 -31.25 64.45
C LEU A 245 6.41 -32.65 63.83
N THR A 246 6.28 -32.77 62.50
CA THR A 246 6.42 -34.10 61.84
C THR A 246 7.80 -34.71 62.07
N LYS A 247 8.86 -33.91 62.04
CA LYS A 247 10.24 -34.37 62.22
C LYS A 247 10.54 -34.75 63.67
N GLU A 248 10.17 -33.90 64.63
CA GLU A 248 10.49 -34.10 66.04
C GLU A 248 9.62 -35.18 66.69
N LEU A 249 8.32 -35.18 66.40
CA LEU A 249 7.34 -36.10 67.01
C LEU A 249 7.06 -37.34 66.14
N LYS A 250 7.70 -37.45 64.97
CA LYS A 250 7.51 -38.56 63.99
C LYS A 250 6.04 -38.79 63.62
N LEU A 251 5.29 -37.71 63.47
CA LEU A 251 3.87 -37.72 63.11
C LEU A 251 3.66 -37.56 61.60
N THR A 252 2.56 -38.10 61.08
CA THR A 252 2.06 -37.75 59.74
C THR A 252 1.71 -36.26 59.67
N PHE A 253 1.78 -35.64 58.49
CA PHE A 253 1.46 -34.22 58.31
C PHE A 253 0.07 -33.84 58.87
N ALA A 254 -0.97 -34.62 58.57
CA ALA A 254 -2.33 -34.35 59.07
C ALA A 254 -2.42 -34.37 60.61
N LYS A 255 -1.79 -35.35 61.26
CA LYS A 255 -1.71 -35.41 62.74
C LYS A 255 -0.92 -34.24 63.32
N ALA A 256 0.21 -33.87 62.70
CA ALA A 256 1.01 -32.74 63.14
C ALA A 256 0.26 -31.40 62.99
N GLU A 257 -0.49 -31.22 61.90
CA GLU A 257 -1.33 -30.03 61.67
C GLU A 257 -2.46 -29.95 62.70
N HIS A 258 -3.15 -31.06 62.94
CA HIS A 258 -4.19 -31.15 63.96
C HIS A 258 -3.63 -30.82 65.36
N LEU A 259 -2.45 -31.35 65.69
CA LEU A 259 -1.77 -31.09 66.96
C LEU A 259 -1.36 -29.62 67.08
N LYS A 260 -0.85 -29.00 66.01
CA LYS A 260 -0.50 -27.58 65.95
C LYS A 260 -1.72 -26.68 66.20
N ARG A 261 -2.84 -26.94 65.51
CA ARG A 261 -4.07 -26.16 65.63
C ARG A 261 -4.71 -26.28 67.02
N ASN A 262 -4.58 -27.46 67.64
CA ASN A 262 -5.14 -27.75 68.96
C ASN A 262 -4.09 -27.71 70.09
N ALA A 263 -2.94 -27.06 69.87
CA ALA A 263 -1.82 -27.09 70.80
C ALA A 263 -2.21 -26.65 72.22
N ALA A 264 -3.07 -25.63 72.35
CA ALA A 264 -3.58 -25.14 73.63
C ALA A 264 -4.34 -26.19 74.47
N LYS A 265 -4.96 -27.17 73.80
CA LYS A 265 -5.77 -28.23 74.44
C LYS A 265 -4.98 -29.52 74.67
N SER A 266 -3.75 -29.59 74.17
CA SER A 266 -2.93 -30.81 74.25
C SER A 266 -2.20 -30.91 75.58
N PRO A 267 -2.21 -32.09 76.25
CA PRO A 267 -1.39 -32.32 77.44
C PRO A 267 0.12 -32.25 77.16
N GLU A 268 0.53 -32.39 75.89
CA GLU A 268 1.93 -32.35 75.45
C GLU A 268 2.39 -30.96 74.97
N MET A 269 1.74 -29.89 75.42
CA MET A 269 2.04 -28.52 74.98
C MET A 269 3.54 -28.16 75.08
N ALA A 270 4.22 -28.58 76.14
CA ALA A 270 5.66 -28.33 76.31
C ALA A 270 6.51 -28.97 75.19
N ASN A 271 6.17 -30.19 74.77
CA ASN A 271 6.88 -30.89 73.68
C ASN A 271 6.60 -30.22 72.33
N ILE A 272 5.36 -29.80 72.10
CA ILE A 272 4.97 -29.04 70.90
C ILE A 272 5.77 -27.74 70.80
N LEU A 273 5.80 -26.96 71.90
CA LEU A 273 6.54 -25.70 71.96
C LEU A 273 8.05 -25.90 71.76
N LYS A 274 8.62 -26.97 72.32
CA LYS A 274 10.04 -27.34 72.12
C LYS A 274 10.33 -27.64 70.65
N ALA A 275 9.47 -28.41 69.98
CA ALA A 275 9.63 -28.80 68.58
C ALA A 275 9.57 -27.60 67.62
N ILE A 276 8.70 -26.62 67.89
CA ILE A 276 8.52 -25.45 67.01
C ILE A 276 9.49 -24.30 67.30
N LYS A 277 10.15 -24.29 68.47
CA LYS A 277 11.05 -23.21 68.91
C LYS A 277 12.17 -22.86 67.91
N PRO A 278 12.81 -23.81 67.20
CA PRO A 278 13.80 -23.47 66.18
C PRO A 278 13.21 -22.62 65.06
N VAL A 279 12.05 -23.01 64.53
CA VAL A 279 11.34 -22.27 63.47
C VAL A 279 10.92 -20.87 63.95
N LEU A 280 10.50 -20.75 65.22
CA LEU A 280 10.20 -19.44 65.82
C LEU A 280 11.43 -18.54 65.93
N THR A 281 12.60 -19.12 66.21
CA THR A 281 13.86 -18.38 66.31
C THR A 281 14.29 -17.86 64.94
N ASP A 282 14.19 -18.70 63.90
CA ASP A 282 14.46 -18.31 62.52
C ASP A 282 13.49 -17.22 62.05
N PHE A 283 12.20 -17.36 62.38
CA PHE A 283 11.17 -16.38 62.05
C PHE A 283 11.44 -15.02 62.69
N VAL A 284 11.74 -14.99 63.99
CA VAL A 284 12.15 -13.76 64.69
C VAL A 284 13.38 -13.14 64.03
N GLY A 285 14.38 -13.95 63.67
CA GLY A 285 15.57 -13.48 62.97
C GLY A 285 15.25 -12.77 61.64
N GLU A 286 14.33 -13.32 60.84
CA GLU A 286 13.89 -12.68 59.60
C GLU A 286 13.12 -11.38 59.84
N VAL A 287 12.28 -11.32 60.87
CA VAL A 287 11.56 -10.10 61.26
C VAL A 287 12.55 -9.02 61.73
N GLN A 288 13.51 -9.37 62.59
CA GLN A 288 14.55 -8.44 63.06
C GLN A 288 15.40 -7.90 61.90
N ARG A 289 15.81 -8.77 60.96
CA ARG A 289 16.52 -8.33 59.74
C ARG A 289 15.69 -7.35 58.92
N SER A 290 14.39 -7.62 58.78
CA SER A 290 13.46 -6.75 58.03
C SER A 290 13.31 -5.37 58.70
N LEU A 291 13.08 -5.35 60.01
CA LEU A 291 12.98 -4.12 60.79
C LEU A 291 14.30 -3.33 60.76
N GLY A 292 15.44 -4.01 60.92
CA GLY A 292 16.76 -3.40 60.88
C GLY A 292 17.06 -2.73 59.54
N TYR A 293 16.77 -3.42 58.42
CA TYR A 293 16.90 -2.84 57.08
C TYR A 293 15.98 -1.62 56.91
N PHE A 294 14.69 -1.76 57.25
CA PHE A 294 13.72 -0.67 57.14
C PHE A 294 14.14 0.57 57.91
N THR A 295 14.54 0.41 59.18
CA THR A 295 14.90 1.53 60.07
C THR A 295 16.19 2.23 59.59
N ASN A 296 17.09 1.50 58.94
CA ASN A 296 18.30 2.08 58.35
C ASN A 296 17.99 2.89 57.07
N THR A 297 17.06 2.41 56.24
CA THR A 297 16.64 3.08 54.99
C THR A 297 15.69 4.26 55.24
N HIS A 298 14.81 4.18 56.24
CA HIS A 298 13.80 5.18 56.58
C HIS A 298 14.08 5.79 57.96
N ARG A 299 15.06 6.70 58.03
CA ARG A 299 15.46 7.36 59.29
C ARG A 299 14.39 8.27 59.88
N ASP A 300 13.45 8.72 59.04
CA ASP A 300 12.28 9.52 59.38
C ASP A 300 11.10 8.69 59.89
N ALA A 301 11.22 7.35 59.96
CA ALA A 301 10.16 6.48 60.45
C ALA A 301 10.34 6.10 61.93
N HIS A 302 9.21 5.90 62.62
CA HIS A 302 9.15 5.27 63.94
C HIS A 302 8.19 4.09 63.90
N VAL A 303 8.72 2.89 64.15
CA VAL A 303 7.90 1.66 64.23
C VAL A 303 7.28 1.59 65.63
N ALA A 304 5.97 1.83 65.71
CA ALA A 304 5.27 1.93 67.00
C ALA A 304 4.87 0.55 67.55
N TYR A 305 4.30 -0.32 66.72
CA TYR A 305 3.83 -1.64 67.12
C TYR A 305 3.74 -2.59 65.92
N LEU A 306 3.62 -3.88 66.20
CA LEU A 306 3.36 -4.93 65.23
C LEU A 306 1.95 -5.49 65.41
N VAL A 307 1.20 -5.63 64.32
CA VAL A 307 -0.09 -6.32 64.27
C VAL A 307 0.12 -7.70 63.66
N GLY A 308 -0.17 -8.74 64.42
CA GLY A 308 -0.11 -10.12 63.94
C GLY A 308 -1.45 -10.61 63.40
N LEU A 309 -1.41 -11.16 62.20
CA LEU A 309 -2.54 -11.65 61.40
C LEU A 309 -2.20 -13.05 60.83
N GLY A 310 -3.16 -13.65 60.15
CA GLY A 310 -3.03 -14.98 59.55
C GLY A 310 -3.30 -16.12 60.53
N SER A 311 -3.63 -17.30 59.99
CA SER A 311 -4.02 -18.46 60.80
C SER A 311 -2.92 -18.95 61.74
N ALA A 312 -1.65 -18.84 61.32
CA ALA A 312 -0.53 -19.27 62.14
C ALA A 312 -0.31 -18.36 63.37
N PHE A 313 -0.80 -17.12 63.34
CA PHE A 313 -0.76 -16.22 64.50
C PHE A 313 -1.74 -16.61 65.62
N LYS A 314 -2.63 -17.59 65.37
CA LYS A 314 -3.48 -18.20 66.41
C LYS A 314 -2.69 -19.12 67.35
N LEU A 315 -1.43 -19.45 67.03
CA LEU A 315 -0.58 -20.31 67.87
C LEU A 315 -0.40 -19.70 69.27
N PRO A 316 -0.70 -20.45 70.35
CA PRO A 316 -0.61 -19.91 71.71
C PRO A 316 0.83 -19.50 72.07
N GLY A 317 0.96 -18.37 72.76
CA GLY A 317 2.25 -17.83 73.19
C GLY A 317 3.05 -17.09 72.11
N LEU A 318 2.66 -17.19 70.83
CA LEU A 318 3.39 -16.54 69.72
C LEU A 318 3.41 -15.01 69.84
N GLN A 319 2.27 -14.40 70.20
CA GLN A 319 2.18 -12.95 70.43
C GLN A 319 3.19 -12.48 71.49
N LYS A 320 3.21 -13.15 72.65
CA LYS A 320 4.15 -12.83 73.74
C LYS A 320 5.60 -13.07 73.32
N TYR A 321 5.87 -14.20 72.66
CA TYR A 321 7.21 -14.54 72.20
C TYR A 321 7.79 -13.50 71.23
N LEU A 322 6.98 -13.03 70.26
CA LEU A 322 7.39 -11.96 69.36
C LEU A 322 7.59 -10.65 70.11
N GLY A 323 6.71 -10.29 71.04
CA GLY A 323 6.85 -9.07 71.85
C GLY A 323 8.15 -9.03 72.64
N ASP A 324 8.46 -10.12 73.35
CA ASP A 324 9.67 -10.24 74.17
C ASP A 324 10.94 -10.20 73.29
N LYS A 325 10.95 -10.89 72.14
CA LYS A 325 12.14 -11.01 71.28
C LYS A 325 12.38 -9.82 70.35
N LEU A 326 11.31 -9.13 69.95
CA LEU A 326 11.41 -7.93 69.11
C LEU A 326 11.52 -6.66 69.94
N SER A 327 11.26 -6.72 71.25
CA SER A 327 11.14 -5.53 72.12
C SER A 327 10.17 -4.50 71.53
N LEU A 328 9.06 -4.99 70.98
CA LEU A 328 8.05 -4.21 70.27
C LEU A 328 6.67 -4.67 70.74
N GLU A 329 5.73 -3.74 70.91
CA GLU A 329 4.36 -4.10 71.24
C GLU A 329 3.74 -4.94 70.11
N VAL A 330 3.26 -6.14 70.42
CA VAL A 330 2.59 -7.02 69.45
C VAL A 330 1.10 -7.10 69.77
N ARG A 331 0.29 -6.57 68.86
CA ARG A 331 -1.18 -6.53 68.94
C ARG A 331 -1.80 -7.65 68.12
N LYS A 332 -2.85 -8.25 68.68
CA LYS A 332 -3.71 -9.23 68.00
C LYS A 332 -5.12 -8.63 67.90
N PRO A 333 -5.61 -8.31 66.70
CA PRO A 333 -6.96 -7.77 66.55
C PRO A 333 -8.02 -8.77 67.04
N SER A 334 -8.97 -8.29 67.85
CA SER A 334 -10.14 -9.06 68.28
C SER A 334 -11.41 -8.69 67.52
N LYS A 335 -11.42 -7.53 66.85
CA LYS A 335 -12.48 -7.07 65.95
C LYS A 335 -11.91 -6.09 64.93
N PHE A 336 -12.64 -5.84 63.85
CA PHE A 336 -12.40 -4.72 62.95
C PHE A 336 -13.29 -3.55 63.38
N ALA A 337 -12.68 -2.46 63.84
CA ALA A 337 -13.31 -1.29 64.41
C ALA A 337 -13.94 -0.35 63.37
N ARG A 338 -13.43 -0.29 62.12
CA ARG A 338 -14.01 0.56 61.06
C ARG A 338 -14.91 -0.22 60.09
N LEU A 339 -14.97 -1.53 60.22
CA LEU A 339 -15.89 -2.37 59.45
C LEU A 339 -17.26 -2.38 60.14
N SER A 340 -18.33 -2.07 59.38
CA SER A 340 -19.72 -2.20 59.85
C SER A 340 -20.35 -3.50 59.36
N GLY A 341 -21.53 -3.86 59.85
CA GLY A 341 -22.29 -5.05 59.40
C GLY A 341 -22.39 -6.12 60.47
N GLU A 342 -23.22 -5.89 61.49
CA GLU A 342 -23.33 -6.76 62.66
C GLU A 342 -23.67 -8.22 62.33
N GLY A 343 -24.47 -8.47 61.29
CA GLY A 343 -24.80 -9.84 60.87
C GLY A 343 -23.58 -10.67 60.48
N VAL A 344 -22.59 -10.06 59.80
CA VAL A 344 -21.32 -10.72 59.45
C VAL A 344 -20.37 -10.72 60.65
N LEU A 345 -20.26 -9.58 61.33
CA LEU A 345 -19.30 -9.42 62.44
C LEU A 345 -19.66 -10.27 63.66
N ALA A 346 -20.93 -10.58 63.90
CA ALA A 346 -21.36 -11.44 65.00
C ALA A 346 -21.30 -12.93 64.65
N ASP A 347 -21.09 -13.30 63.38
CA ASP A 347 -21.07 -14.70 62.96
C ASP A 347 -19.88 -15.45 63.59
N PRO A 348 -20.11 -16.62 64.25
CA PRO A 348 -19.04 -17.39 64.88
C PRO A 348 -17.93 -17.83 63.92
N LEU A 349 -18.26 -18.18 62.67
CA LEU A 349 -17.29 -18.62 61.67
C LEU A 349 -16.39 -17.46 61.24
N PHE A 350 -16.96 -16.25 61.13
CA PHE A 350 -16.19 -15.03 60.85
C PHE A 350 -15.26 -14.72 62.02
N GLN A 351 -15.77 -14.72 63.25
CA GLN A 351 -14.99 -14.44 64.47
C GLN A 351 -13.84 -15.43 64.68
N GLU A 352 -14.09 -16.72 64.48
CA GLU A 352 -13.05 -17.74 64.56
C GLU A 352 -11.91 -17.48 63.55
N ASN A 353 -12.25 -16.96 62.36
CA ASN A 353 -11.32 -16.75 61.25
C ASN A 353 -10.96 -15.28 60.98
N LEU A 354 -11.28 -14.37 61.91
CA LEU A 354 -11.11 -12.93 61.79
C LEU A 354 -9.72 -12.55 61.24
N LEU A 355 -8.66 -13.12 61.81
CA LEU A 355 -7.26 -12.81 61.46
C LEU A 355 -6.89 -13.16 60.01
N THR A 356 -7.74 -13.90 59.29
CA THR A 356 -7.46 -14.40 57.94
C THR A 356 -8.13 -13.59 56.83
N PHE A 357 -9.13 -12.77 57.18
CA PHE A 357 -9.83 -11.86 56.28
C PHE A 357 -9.12 -10.53 55.91
N PRO A 358 -8.02 -10.05 56.54
CA PRO A 358 -7.42 -8.76 56.21
C PRO A 358 -7.09 -8.55 54.72
N ILE A 359 -6.60 -9.59 54.02
CA ILE A 359 -6.33 -9.49 52.58
C ILE A 359 -7.64 -9.31 51.80
N ALA A 360 -8.63 -10.18 52.04
CA ALA A 360 -9.95 -10.08 51.41
C ALA A 360 -10.61 -8.72 51.69
N TYR A 361 -10.49 -8.23 52.92
CA TYR A 361 -10.97 -6.91 53.32
C TYR A 361 -10.26 -5.79 52.52
N GLY A 362 -8.92 -5.81 52.46
CA GLY A 362 -8.16 -4.83 51.69
C GLY A 362 -8.46 -4.84 50.18
N LEU A 363 -8.77 -6.00 49.61
CA LEU A 363 -9.21 -6.15 48.21
C LEU A 363 -10.59 -5.53 47.99
N ALA A 364 -11.55 -5.80 48.89
CA ALA A 364 -12.89 -5.25 48.79
C ALA A 364 -12.90 -3.72 48.97
N LEU A 365 -12.09 -3.20 49.90
CA LEU A 365 -11.88 -1.75 50.07
C LEU A 365 -11.35 -1.11 48.78
N GLN A 366 -10.47 -1.80 48.06
CA GLN A 366 -9.94 -1.31 46.79
C GLN A 366 -11.04 -1.18 45.74
N GLY A 367 -11.92 -2.16 45.61
CA GLY A 367 -13.05 -2.06 44.68
C GLY A 367 -14.07 -1.00 45.05
N LEU A 368 -14.26 -0.74 46.34
CA LEU A 368 -15.14 0.33 46.81
C LEU A 368 -14.54 1.73 46.60
N GLY A 369 -13.27 1.85 46.22
CA GLY A 369 -12.57 3.12 46.11
C GLY A 369 -12.16 3.73 47.46
N GLU A 370 -12.22 2.96 48.54
CA GLU A 370 -11.92 3.38 49.91
C GLU A 370 -10.47 3.02 50.33
N ALA A 371 -9.70 2.44 49.40
CA ALA A 371 -8.32 2.02 49.60
C ALA A 371 -7.28 3.09 49.27
N ARG A 372 -6.09 2.96 49.86
CA ARG A 372 -4.93 3.80 49.56
C ARG A 372 -4.28 3.46 48.21
N LEU A 373 -4.16 2.17 47.90
CA LEU A 373 -3.60 1.64 46.67
C LEU A 373 -4.72 1.16 45.75
N ALA A 374 -4.71 1.67 44.51
CA ALA A 374 -5.73 1.43 43.49
C ALA A 374 -5.17 0.71 42.24
N THR A 375 -3.92 0.25 42.30
CA THR A 375 -3.27 -0.45 41.18
C THR A 375 -4.00 -1.73 40.80
N ASN A 376 -4.10 -2.02 39.51
CA ASN A 376 -4.84 -3.18 39.01
C ASN A 376 -4.00 -3.97 38.01
N LEU A 377 -3.58 -5.16 38.43
CA LEU A 377 -2.81 -6.11 37.62
C LEU A 377 -3.71 -6.98 36.72
N LEU A 378 -4.98 -6.59 36.52
CA LEU A 378 -5.82 -7.21 35.50
C LEU A 378 -5.29 -6.80 34.11
N PRO A 379 -5.01 -7.76 33.21
CA PRO A 379 -4.49 -7.48 31.88
C PRO A 379 -5.34 -6.42 31.16
N PRO A 380 -4.72 -5.40 30.55
CA PRO A 380 -5.44 -4.29 29.93
C PRO A 380 -6.35 -4.74 28.79
N GLU A 381 -6.03 -5.84 28.12
CA GLU A 381 -6.83 -6.42 27.04
C GLU A 381 -8.21 -6.87 27.57
N ILE A 382 -8.23 -7.52 28.74
CA ILE A 382 -9.47 -7.95 29.42
C ILE A 382 -10.28 -6.73 29.89
N ARG A 383 -9.61 -5.68 30.39
CA ARG A 383 -10.28 -4.43 30.79
C ARG A 383 -10.92 -3.74 29.59
N PHE A 384 -10.21 -3.65 28.47
CA PHE A 384 -10.68 -2.99 27.26
C PHE A 384 -11.88 -3.72 26.65
N ASP A 385 -11.79 -5.05 26.54
CA ASP A 385 -12.89 -5.90 26.05
C ASP A 385 -14.17 -5.71 26.87
N ARG A 386 -14.04 -5.52 28.19
CA ARG A 386 -15.18 -5.24 29.07
C ARG A 386 -15.77 -3.87 28.86
N ILE A 387 -14.94 -2.84 28.73
CA ILE A 387 -15.43 -1.48 28.42
C ILE A 387 -16.21 -1.51 27.11
N ILE A 388 -15.70 -2.21 26.09
CA ILE A 388 -16.40 -2.41 24.83
C ILE A 388 -17.72 -3.13 25.07
N ARG A 389 -17.71 -4.29 25.74
CA ARG A 389 -18.92 -5.09 25.96
C ARG A 389 -19.97 -4.35 26.79
N GLY A 390 -19.57 -3.58 27.79
CA GLY A 390 -20.46 -2.72 28.58
C GLY A 390 -21.07 -1.58 27.76
N LYS A 391 -20.37 -1.11 26.71
CA LYS A 391 -20.86 -0.10 25.78
C LYS A 391 -21.69 -0.66 24.63
N LYS A 392 -21.63 -1.96 24.33
CA LYS A 392 -22.40 -2.60 23.23
C LYS A 392 -23.90 -2.32 23.30
N PRO A 393 -24.61 -2.42 24.45
CA PRO A 393 -26.04 -2.12 24.51
C PRO A 393 -26.36 -0.69 24.10
N TYR A 394 -25.53 0.27 24.51
CA TYR A 394 -25.68 1.68 24.13
C TYR A 394 -25.39 1.91 22.65
N ALA A 395 -24.38 1.23 22.09
CA ALA A 395 -24.10 1.27 20.66
C ALA A 395 -25.26 0.69 19.82
N VAL A 396 -25.85 -0.42 20.27
CA VAL A 396 -27.04 -1.03 19.63
C VAL A 396 -28.24 -0.09 19.76
N ALA A 397 -28.48 0.52 20.92
CA ALA A 397 -29.55 1.49 21.12
C ALA A 397 -29.37 2.73 20.24
N ALA A 398 -28.15 3.25 20.11
CA ALA A 398 -27.83 4.36 19.22
C ALA A 398 -28.06 4.00 17.75
N ALA A 399 -27.65 2.81 17.32
CA ALA A 399 -27.92 2.31 15.96
C ALA A 399 -29.42 2.14 15.70
N ALA A 400 -30.18 1.63 16.67
CA ALA A 400 -31.64 1.51 16.58
C ALA A 400 -32.31 2.89 16.50
N MET A 401 -31.88 3.86 17.31
CA MET A 401 -32.37 5.25 17.23
C MET A 401 -32.05 5.90 15.89
N LEU A 402 -30.85 5.67 15.34
CA LEU A 402 -30.49 6.12 14.00
C LEU A 402 -31.40 5.50 12.93
N LEU A 403 -31.66 4.19 13.00
CA LEU A 403 -32.57 3.50 12.08
C LEU A 403 -34.01 4.03 12.19
N VAL A 404 -34.50 4.29 13.40
CA VAL A 404 -35.82 4.90 13.61
C VAL A 404 -35.85 6.31 13.03
N GLY A 405 -34.81 7.11 13.25
CA GLY A 405 -34.69 8.46 12.70
C GLY A 405 -34.66 8.47 11.17
N THR A 406 -33.83 7.65 10.54
CA THR A 406 -33.74 7.54 9.07
C THR A 406 -35.02 6.99 8.47
N THR A 407 -35.68 6.02 9.13
CA THR A 407 -36.99 5.51 8.72
C THR A 407 -38.07 6.59 8.81
N GLY A 408 -38.08 7.37 9.89
CA GLY A 408 -39.01 8.50 10.06
C GLY A 408 -38.81 9.57 8.98
N LEU A 409 -37.56 9.91 8.67
CA LEU A 409 -37.24 10.83 7.56
C LEU A 409 -37.72 10.26 6.21
N ALA A 410 -37.45 8.97 5.93
CA ALA A 410 -37.88 8.32 4.70
C ALA A 410 -39.42 8.32 4.55
N LEU A 411 -40.16 8.05 5.64
CA LEU A 411 -41.63 8.12 5.66
C LEU A 411 -42.14 9.55 5.47
N GLY A 412 -41.50 10.54 6.10
CA GLY A 412 -41.82 11.96 5.93
C GLY A 412 -41.66 12.41 4.47
N PHE A 413 -40.50 12.18 3.87
CA PHE A 413 -40.26 12.48 2.45
C PHE A 413 -41.20 11.69 1.53
N SER A 414 -41.57 10.46 1.88
CA SER A 414 -42.53 9.67 1.10
C SER A 414 -43.95 10.24 1.16
N ALA A 415 -44.37 10.87 2.26
CA ALA A 415 -45.69 11.48 2.39
C ALA A 415 -45.81 12.74 1.51
N ASP A 416 -44.77 13.58 1.49
CA ASP A 416 -44.69 14.75 0.61
C ASP A 416 -44.71 14.33 -0.86
N LEU A 417 -43.92 13.30 -1.24
CA LEU A 417 -43.88 12.78 -2.61
C LEU A 417 -45.26 12.28 -3.09
N LYS A 418 -46.04 11.69 -2.18
CA LYS A 418 -47.40 11.20 -2.45
C LYS A 418 -48.44 12.32 -2.56
N SER A 419 -48.21 13.45 -1.90
CA SER A 419 -49.08 14.64 -1.98
C SER A 419 -48.87 15.46 -3.26
N VAL A 420 -47.66 15.40 -3.85
CA VAL A 420 -47.29 16.11 -5.09
C VAL A 420 -47.49 15.24 -6.34
N SER A 421 -47.67 13.92 -6.19
CA SER A 421 -47.99 13.01 -7.30
C SER A 421 -49.46 13.13 -7.73
N ASP A 422 -49.81 14.17 -8.48
CA ASP A 422 -51.12 14.29 -9.12
C ASP A 422 -51.20 13.31 -10.31
N LYS A 423 -52.20 12.43 -10.29
CA LYS A 423 -52.42 11.41 -11.33
C LYS A 423 -52.59 12.05 -12.72
N LYS A 424 -53.16 13.27 -12.80
CA LYS A 424 -53.30 13.99 -14.07
C LYS A 424 -51.96 14.42 -14.67
N ILE A 425 -50.99 14.78 -13.82
CA ILE A 425 -49.63 15.16 -14.26
C ILE A 425 -48.87 13.91 -14.70
N ALA A 426 -49.03 12.79 -13.99
CA ALA A 426 -48.45 11.51 -14.39
C ALA A 426 -48.99 11.01 -15.75
N ASP A 427 -50.30 11.14 -15.99
CA ASP A 427 -50.92 10.78 -17.27
C ASP A 427 -50.47 11.73 -18.41
N ALA A 428 -50.33 13.03 -18.14
CA ALA A 428 -49.79 13.99 -19.10
C ALA A 428 -48.30 13.72 -19.42
N GLN A 429 -47.49 13.38 -18.41
CA GLN A 429 -46.11 12.97 -18.61
C GLN A 429 -46.00 11.66 -19.38
N ALA A 430 -46.91 10.71 -19.17
CA ALA A 430 -46.97 9.47 -19.96
C ALA A 430 -47.32 9.75 -21.43
N HIS A 431 -48.26 10.66 -21.70
CA HIS A 431 -48.57 11.13 -23.05
C HIS A 431 -47.38 11.84 -23.72
N ILE A 432 -46.69 12.73 -23.00
CA ILE A 432 -45.49 13.42 -23.50
C ILE A 432 -44.38 12.40 -23.75
N LYS A 433 -44.18 11.41 -22.88
CA LYS A 433 -43.16 10.38 -23.04
C LYS A 433 -43.46 9.44 -24.20
N SER A 434 -44.74 9.17 -24.47
CA SER A 434 -45.17 8.46 -25.69
C SER A 434 -44.92 9.28 -26.95
N ALA A 435 -45.21 10.58 -26.93
CA ALA A 435 -44.91 11.49 -28.05
C ALA A 435 -43.41 11.66 -28.29
N ILE A 436 -42.60 11.76 -27.24
CA ILE A 436 -41.13 11.75 -27.31
C ILE A 436 -40.64 10.42 -27.84
N GLY A 437 -41.18 9.28 -27.38
CA GLY A 437 -40.81 7.97 -27.92
C GLY A 437 -41.13 7.81 -29.41
N GLN A 438 -42.24 8.39 -29.88
CA GLN A 438 -42.59 8.43 -31.30
C GLN A 438 -41.68 9.36 -32.09
N HIS A 439 -41.38 10.55 -31.55
CA HIS A 439 -40.42 11.50 -32.12
C HIS A 439 -39.04 10.88 -32.22
N ASP A 440 -38.54 10.24 -31.17
CA ASP A 440 -37.24 9.59 -31.12
C ASP A 440 -37.20 8.39 -32.06
N SER A 441 -38.27 7.60 -32.16
CA SER A 441 -38.35 6.52 -33.16
C SER A 441 -38.30 7.05 -34.59
N GLN A 442 -38.97 8.16 -34.89
CA GLN A 442 -38.89 8.78 -36.21
C GLN A 442 -37.54 9.46 -36.44
N LEU A 443 -36.94 10.06 -35.42
CA LEU A 443 -35.62 10.65 -35.47
C LEU A 443 -34.53 9.59 -35.65
N THR A 444 -34.66 8.42 -35.02
CA THR A 444 -33.78 7.27 -35.24
C THR A 444 -33.97 6.72 -36.65
N LYS A 445 -35.20 6.54 -37.14
CA LYS A 445 -35.44 6.10 -38.53
C LYS A 445 -34.92 7.11 -39.55
N PHE A 446 -35.10 8.40 -39.27
CA PHE A 446 -34.57 9.49 -40.10
C PHE A 446 -33.05 9.52 -40.07
N ASN A 447 -32.44 9.40 -38.89
CA ASN A 447 -30.99 9.35 -38.74
C ASN A 447 -30.40 8.07 -39.34
N ASP A 448 -31.08 6.93 -39.26
CA ASP A 448 -30.63 5.68 -39.87
C ASP A 448 -30.72 5.74 -41.40
N SER A 449 -31.79 6.31 -41.95
CA SER A 449 -31.90 6.56 -43.40
C SER A 449 -30.92 7.63 -43.87
N LYS A 450 -30.71 8.69 -43.09
CA LYS A 450 -29.71 9.73 -43.34
C LYS A 450 -28.30 9.14 -43.29
N ASN A 451 -27.99 8.32 -42.30
CA ASN A 451 -26.69 7.68 -42.12
C ASN A 451 -26.45 6.63 -43.21
N LYS A 452 -27.46 5.84 -43.62
CA LYS A 452 -27.37 4.96 -44.79
C LYS A 452 -27.14 5.74 -46.09
N SER A 453 -27.85 6.85 -46.29
CA SER A 453 -27.63 7.72 -47.45
C SER A 453 -26.26 8.39 -47.42
N LEU A 454 -25.76 8.76 -46.24
CA LEU A 454 -24.42 9.33 -46.04
C LEU A 454 -23.33 8.26 -46.22
N GLU A 455 -23.56 7.01 -45.82
CA GLU A 455 -22.66 5.87 -46.05
C GLU A 455 -22.60 5.48 -47.53
N GLU A 456 -23.72 5.51 -48.24
CA GLU A 456 -23.74 5.29 -49.69
C GLU A 456 -23.09 6.44 -50.45
N GLN A 457 -23.32 7.69 -50.04
CA GLN A 457 -22.59 8.85 -50.56
C GLN A 457 -21.10 8.79 -50.22
N ALA A 458 -20.72 8.30 -49.03
CA ALA A 458 -19.32 8.12 -48.62
C ALA A 458 -18.64 6.97 -49.38
N ARG A 459 -19.34 5.87 -49.67
CA ARG A 459 -18.84 4.80 -50.58
C ARG A 459 -18.67 5.32 -52.00
N GLY A 460 -19.60 6.15 -52.50
CA GLY A 460 -19.47 6.81 -53.80
C GLY A 460 -18.26 7.75 -53.85
N LYS A 461 -18.12 8.63 -52.85
CA LYS A 461 -17.01 9.60 -52.75
C LYS A 461 -15.64 8.95 -52.50
N THR A 462 -15.55 7.84 -51.77
CA THR A 462 -14.28 7.11 -51.56
C THR A 462 -13.81 6.35 -52.80
N VAL A 463 -14.74 5.87 -53.63
CA VAL A 463 -14.40 5.26 -54.93
C VAL A 463 -13.88 6.31 -55.92
N ILE A 464 -14.48 7.51 -55.93
CA ILE A 464 -14.05 8.63 -56.79
C ILE A 464 -12.71 9.22 -56.30
N ALA A 465 -12.54 9.48 -54.99
CA ALA A 465 -11.29 9.98 -54.42
C ALA A 465 -10.12 8.97 -54.57
N GLY A 466 -10.41 7.67 -54.48
CA GLY A 466 -9.43 6.61 -54.74
C GLY A 466 -9.03 6.46 -56.22
N GLN A 467 -9.85 6.94 -57.16
CA GLN A 467 -9.53 6.97 -58.58
C GLN A 467 -8.61 8.14 -58.96
N GLU A 468 -8.80 9.33 -58.38
CA GLU A 468 -7.95 10.51 -58.66
C GLU A 468 -6.56 10.43 -57.99
N GLU A 469 -6.48 9.92 -56.76
CA GLU A 469 -5.20 9.80 -56.01
C GLU A 469 -4.29 8.67 -56.52
N ARG A 470 -4.81 7.72 -57.31
CA ARG A 470 -4.00 6.74 -58.05
C ARG A 470 -3.03 7.40 -59.04
N LEU A 471 -3.26 8.67 -59.41
CA LEU A 471 -2.39 9.47 -60.29
C LEU A 471 -1.20 10.12 -59.55
N ASN A 472 -1.23 10.24 -58.21
CA ASN A 472 -0.15 10.86 -57.44
C ASN A 472 1.11 9.98 -57.38
N TRP A 473 0.96 8.65 -57.38
CA TRP A 473 2.07 7.71 -57.49
C TRP A 473 2.79 7.80 -58.85
N PRO A 474 2.09 7.78 -60.00
CA PRO A 474 2.65 8.12 -61.29
C PRO A 474 3.37 9.49 -61.34
N ARG A 475 2.78 10.56 -60.76
CA ARG A 475 3.40 11.90 -60.71
C ARG A 475 4.66 11.99 -59.86
N LEU A 476 4.68 11.38 -58.68
CA LEU A 476 5.90 11.29 -57.86
C LEU A 476 7.03 10.61 -58.64
N ILE A 477 6.67 9.62 -59.44
CA ILE A 477 7.60 8.82 -60.21
C ILE A 477 8.02 9.51 -61.50
N GLU A 478 7.18 10.35 -62.10
CA GLU A 478 7.55 11.28 -63.17
C GLU A 478 8.64 12.25 -62.67
N VAL A 479 8.43 12.87 -61.51
CA VAL A 479 9.42 13.76 -60.87
C VAL A 479 10.71 13.00 -60.59
N GLN A 480 10.63 11.80 -60.01
CA GLN A 480 11.81 10.99 -59.72
C GLN A 480 12.56 10.57 -60.99
N THR A 481 11.86 10.14 -62.03
CA THR A 481 12.43 9.75 -63.32
C THR A 481 13.11 10.92 -64.04
N ALA A 482 12.58 12.13 -63.86
CA ALA A 482 13.12 13.36 -64.47
C ALA A 482 14.40 13.86 -63.79
N VAL A 483 14.58 13.62 -62.49
CA VAL A 483 15.76 14.07 -61.73
C VAL A 483 16.90 13.06 -61.67
N MET A 484 16.68 11.80 -62.06
CA MET A 484 17.71 10.77 -62.08
C MET A 484 18.68 10.96 -63.24
N PRO A 485 20.00 10.98 -63.02
CA PRO A 485 20.98 11.12 -64.10
C PRO A 485 20.93 9.91 -65.03
N ARG A 486 20.77 10.14 -66.34
CA ARG A 486 20.82 9.11 -67.38
C ARG A 486 22.17 9.12 -68.08
N ALA A 487 22.73 7.94 -68.38
CA ALA A 487 23.90 7.84 -69.24
C ALA A 487 23.51 8.09 -70.71
N GLY A 488 24.00 9.19 -71.30
CA GLY A 488 23.97 9.39 -72.75
C GLY A 488 25.18 8.70 -73.42
N GLU A 489 25.08 8.39 -74.72
CA GLU A 489 26.14 7.71 -75.51
C GLU A 489 27.51 8.41 -75.53
N LYS A 490 27.65 9.62 -74.96
CA LYS A 490 28.92 10.37 -74.92
C LYS A 490 29.39 10.82 -73.52
N GLY A 491 28.78 10.34 -72.44
CA GLY A 491 29.27 10.60 -71.08
C GLY A 491 29.07 12.03 -70.55
N GLU A 492 28.26 12.85 -71.22
CA GLU A 492 27.74 14.11 -70.64
C GLU A 492 26.39 13.81 -69.98
N GLY A 493 26.27 14.11 -68.68
CA GLY A 493 25.04 13.89 -67.92
C GLY A 493 23.90 14.79 -68.42
N ASN A 494 22.72 14.22 -68.61
CA ASN A 494 21.51 14.94 -69.01
C ASN A 494 20.92 15.79 -67.86
N ILE A 495 21.52 16.93 -67.55
CA ILE A 495 20.71 18.06 -67.07
C ILE A 495 20.80 19.17 -68.12
N PRO A 496 19.92 19.15 -69.13
CA PRO A 496 19.70 20.33 -69.95
C PRO A 496 19.40 21.54 -69.05
N ASP A 497 19.88 22.74 -69.38
CA ASP A 497 19.59 23.97 -68.60
C ASP A 497 18.09 24.22 -68.42
N GLU A 498 17.29 23.63 -69.30
CA GLU A 498 15.82 23.60 -69.34
C GLU A 498 15.18 22.92 -68.11
N PHE A 499 15.92 22.05 -67.42
CA PHE A 499 15.48 21.34 -66.20
C PHE A 499 15.99 22.00 -64.90
N LYS A 500 16.73 23.12 -64.98
CA LYS A 500 17.02 23.98 -63.82
C LYS A 500 15.81 24.87 -63.51
N TRP A 501 14.73 24.33 -62.93
CA TRP A 501 13.55 25.02 -62.37
C TRP A 501 13.43 26.56 -62.62
N ARG A 502 13.38 26.96 -63.89
CA ARG A 502 13.15 28.33 -64.37
C ARG A 502 12.51 28.23 -65.77
N GLY A 503 11.34 27.60 -65.82
CA GLY A 503 10.47 27.54 -67.01
C GLY A 503 9.30 28.52 -66.86
N ALA A 504 8.84 29.06 -67.99
CA ALA A 504 8.09 30.31 -68.15
C ALA A 504 6.73 30.44 -67.43
N ASP A 505 6.21 29.40 -66.78
CA ASP A 505 4.93 29.44 -66.07
C ASP A 505 5.07 29.26 -64.57
N ASN A 506 6.30 29.16 -64.05
CA ASN A 506 6.63 29.19 -62.62
C ASN A 506 5.85 28.20 -61.73
N VAL A 507 5.24 27.16 -62.29
CA VAL A 507 4.25 26.29 -61.62
C VAL A 507 4.79 25.61 -60.35
N GLY A 508 6.08 25.28 -60.30
CA GLY A 508 6.70 24.76 -59.06
C GLY A 508 7.01 25.82 -58.02
N VAL A 509 7.35 27.03 -58.46
CA VAL A 509 7.53 28.18 -57.56
C VAL A 509 6.16 28.64 -57.06
N GLU A 510 5.12 28.57 -57.88
CA GLU A 510 3.73 28.81 -57.50
C GLU A 510 3.19 27.71 -56.59
N ALA A 511 3.47 26.43 -56.84
CA ALA A 511 3.10 25.34 -55.92
C ALA A 511 3.84 25.46 -54.57
N LEU A 512 5.13 25.82 -54.59
CA LEU A 512 5.91 26.08 -53.39
C LEU A 512 5.46 27.36 -52.67
N ASN A 513 5.12 28.43 -53.41
CA ASN A 513 4.61 29.67 -52.85
C ASN A 513 3.16 29.52 -52.35
N TRP A 514 2.34 28.70 -53.00
CA TRP A 514 1.01 28.31 -52.55
C TRP A 514 1.10 27.49 -51.27
N PHE A 515 2.03 26.53 -51.20
CA PHE A 515 2.34 25.79 -49.98
C PHE A 515 2.85 26.71 -48.86
N LYS A 516 3.78 27.63 -49.16
CA LYS A 516 4.27 28.64 -48.21
C LYS A 516 3.20 29.64 -47.79
N GLN A 517 2.29 30.04 -48.67
CA GLN A 517 1.15 30.92 -48.37
C GLN A 517 0.10 30.20 -47.51
N ARG A 518 -0.16 28.92 -47.77
CA ARG A 518 -1.01 28.06 -46.92
C ARG A 518 -0.44 27.93 -45.51
N MET A 519 0.88 27.77 -45.40
CA MET A 519 1.60 27.77 -44.13
C MET A 519 1.61 29.15 -43.43
N ALA A 520 1.77 30.24 -44.19
CA ALA A 520 1.79 31.61 -43.67
C ALA A 520 0.40 32.14 -43.25
N ARG A 521 -0.68 31.61 -43.82
CA ARG A 521 -2.07 31.87 -43.40
C ARG A 521 -2.45 31.16 -42.09
N GLY A 522 -1.51 30.42 -41.51
CA GLY A 522 -1.65 29.84 -40.17
C GLY A 522 -2.69 28.74 -40.06
N VAL A 523 -3.09 28.10 -41.17
CA VAL A 523 -3.99 26.93 -41.12
C VAL A 523 -3.13 25.70 -40.81
N PRO A 524 -3.17 25.16 -39.58
CA PRO A 524 -2.45 23.95 -39.22
C PRO A 524 -3.02 22.79 -40.04
N ILE A 525 -2.23 21.75 -40.30
CA ILE A 525 -2.72 20.62 -41.13
C ILE A 525 -3.91 19.92 -40.47
N GLU A 526 -4.04 20.05 -39.15
CA GLU A 526 -5.20 19.59 -38.39
C GLU A 526 -6.48 20.38 -38.71
N GLN A 527 -6.42 21.66 -39.09
CA GLN A 527 -7.60 22.41 -39.53
C GLN A 527 -7.99 22.07 -40.97
N ALA A 528 -7.04 21.77 -41.87
CA ALA A 528 -7.37 21.22 -43.18
C ALA A 528 -7.97 19.80 -43.10
N LEU A 529 -7.60 19.03 -42.07
CA LEU A 529 -8.19 17.74 -41.70
C LEU A 529 -9.47 17.88 -40.85
N ALA A 530 -9.84 19.08 -40.40
CA ALA A 530 -11.04 19.33 -39.59
C ALA A 530 -12.09 20.18 -40.31
N ASP A 531 -11.75 20.85 -41.42
CA ASP A 531 -12.70 21.61 -42.24
C ASP A 531 -13.62 20.67 -43.04
N ASP A 532 -14.92 20.71 -42.77
CA ASP A 532 -15.93 19.95 -43.51
C ASP A 532 -16.19 20.53 -44.91
N ALA A 533 -15.68 21.73 -45.22
CA ALA A 533 -15.77 22.39 -46.52
C ALA A 533 -14.51 22.22 -47.39
N SER A 534 -13.48 21.52 -46.91
CA SER A 534 -12.34 21.13 -47.73
C SER A 534 -12.76 20.06 -48.74
N ASP A 535 -12.78 20.39 -50.03
CA ASP A 535 -13.11 19.46 -51.13
C ASP A 535 -12.16 18.25 -51.28
N HIS A 536 -11.20 18.06 -50.37
CA HIS A 536 -10.29 16.91 -50.34
C HIS A 536 -10.33 16.18 -48.98
N PRO A 537 -10.48 14.84 -48.95
CA PRO A 537 -11.07 14.14 -47.81
C PRO A 537 -10.11 13.80 -46.65
N LYS A 538 -10.64 13.95 -45.43
CA LYS A 538 -10.10 13.55 -44.11
C LYS A 538 -9.75 12.06 -43.94
N ASN A 539 -9.90 11.26 -45.00
CA ASN A 539 -9.73 9.81 -45.01
C ASN A 539 -8.40 9.36 -45.66
N LEU A 540 -7.49 10.29 -45.95
CA LEU A 540 -6.26 10.01 -46.67
C LEU A 540 -5.13 9.67 -45.69
N ALA A 541 -4.54 8.48 -45.86
CA ALA A 541 -3.37 8.07 -45.11
C ALA A 541 -2.12 8.73 -45.72
N MET A 542 -1.49 9.65 -44.98
CA MET A 542 -0.44 10.54 -45.52
C MET A 542 0.98 9.97 -45.32
N ILE A 543 1.77 10.00 -46.39
CA ILE A 543 3.24 9.81 -46.39
C ILE A 543 3.85 11.09 -46.95
N ASN A 544 4.64 11.80 -46.14
CA ASN A 544 5.30 13.03 -46.54
C ASN A 544 6.76 12.74 -46.86
N VAL A 545 7.21 13.05 -48.08
CA VAL A 545 8.63 12.89 -48.48
C VAL A 545 9.37 14.20 -48.22
N GLU A 546 10.47 14.14 -47.47
CA GLU A 546 11.30 15.28 -47.11
C GLU A 546 12.58 15.39 -47.95
N ALA A 547 13.19 14.26 -48.31
CA ALA A 547 14.38 14.25 -49.14
C ALA A 547 14.47 12.95 -49.95
N ILE A 548 15.05 13.04 -51.15
CA ILE A 548 15.44 11.89 -51.95
C ILE A 548 16.92 12.03 -52.28
N HIS A 549 17.71 11.01 -51.97
CA HIS A 549 19.14 10.94 -52.31
C HIS A 549 19.38 9.76 -53.23
N THR A 550 20.31 9.89 -54.17
CA THR A 550 20.55 8.89 -55.21
C THR A 550 22.05 8.69 -55.37
N ARG A 551 22.50 7.43 -55.45
CA ARG A 551 23.93 7.11 -55.60
C ARG A 551 24.13 5.94 -56.55
N TRP A 552 25.11 6.06 -57.44
CA TRP A 552 25.51 4.96 -58.33
C TRP A 552 26.36 3.95 -57.57
N VAL A 553 26.03 2.66 -57.74
CA VAL A 553 26.66 1.53 -57.05
C VAL A 553 27.10 0.49 -58.06
N THR A 554 28.40 0.25 -58.15
CA THR A 554 28.99 -0.72 -59.09
C THR A 554 28.92 -2.17 -58.60
N ASN A 555 28.78 -2.39 -57.28
CA ASN A 555 28.61 -3.71 -56.68
C ASN A 555 27.31 -3.78 -55.85
N PRO A 556 26.16 -4.08 -56.47
CA PRO A 556 24.87 -4.09 -55.78
C PRO A 556 24.77 -5.16 -54.68
N ALA A 557 25.45 -6.30 -54.86
CA ALA A 557 25.45 -7.39 -53.89
C ALA A 557 26.14 -6.99 -52.58
N GLU A 558 27.29 -6.31 -52.69
CA GLU A 558 28.01 -5.80 -51.52
C GLU A 558 27.26 -4.67 -50.82
N PHE A 559 26.60 -3.79 -51.59
CA PHE A 559 25.71 -2.77 -51.02
C PHE A 559 24.56 -3.40 -50.22
N LEU A 560 23.87 -4.39 -50.79
CA LEU A 560 22.76 -5.05 -50.10
C LEU A 560 23.21 -5.79 -48.84
N ALA A 561 24.41 -6.39 -48.85
CA ALA A 561 25.00 -7.00 -47.66
C ALA A 561 25.35 -5.95 -46.59
N ALA A 562 25.99 -4.84 -46.98
CA ALA A 562 26.32 -3.76 -46.07
C ALA A 562 25.07 -3.08 -45.47
N ALA A 563 24.02 -2.92 -46.28
CA ALA A 563 22.73 -2.40 -45.81
C ALA A 563 22.04 -3.37 -44.84
N ASP A 564 22.04 -4.67 -45.13
CA ASP A 564 21.45 -5.70 -44.26
C ASP A 564 22.18 -5.78 -42.91
N ASP A 565 23.51 -5.70 -42.91
CA ASP A 565 24.33 -5.66 -41.70
C ASP A 565 24.10 -4.37 -40.89
N ALA A 566 24.00 -3.21 -41.56
CA ALA A 566 23.76 -1.92 -40.92
C ALA A 566 22.36 -1.82 -40.29
N VAL A 567 21.36 -2.49 -40.87
CA VAL A 567 19.98 -2.52 -40.34
C VAL A 567 19.83 -3.56 -39.22
N TYR A 568 20.60 -4.67 -39.24
CA TYR A 568 20.54 -5.72 -38.23
C TYR A 568 21.32 -5.39 -36.94
N GLY A 569 22.56 -4.90 -37.03
CA GLY A 569 23.42 -4.55 -35.87
C GLY A 569 23.82 -5.72 -34.96
N ASP A 570 24.63 -5.46 -33.92
CA ASP A 570 25.18 -6.47 -32.97
C ASP A 570 24.15 -7.10 -32.00
N GLY A 571 22.85 -6.95 -32.30
CA GLY A 571 21.75 -7.45 -31.48
C GLY A 571 21.50 -6.69 -30.17
N LYS A 572 22.26 -5.64 -29.83
CA LYS A 572 22.05 -4.87 -28.59
C LYS A 572 21.86 -3.36 -28.76
N THR A 573 22.24 -2.78 -29.89
CA THR A 573 21.99 -1.35 -30.14
C THR A 573 21.84 -1.05 -31.63
N ARG A 574 20.67 -0.49 -32.00
CA ARG A 574 20.28 0.11 -33.30
C ARG A 574 19.81 -0.90 -34.37
N GLY A 575 18.54 -0.79 -34.76
CA GLY A 575 17.92 -1.56 -35.86
C GLY A 575 16.53 -2.12 -35.49
N TYR A 576 15.66 -2.35 -36.48
CA TYR A 576 14.31 -2.91 -36.31
C TYR A 576 14.28 -4.39 -35.85
N GLY A 577 15.42 -4.92 -35.38
CA GLY A 577 15.60 -6.28 -34.89
C GLY A 577 15.41 -7.38 -35.94
N LYS A 578 15.38 -7.03 -37.23
CA LYS A 578 15.08 -7.95 -38.35
C LYS A 578 15.95 -7.65 -39.57
N PHE A 579 16.39 -8.70 -40.24
CA PHE A 579 17.12 -8.61 -41.52
C PHE A 579 16.23 -8.01 -42.61
N ILE A 580 16.80 -7.19 -43.50
CA ILE A 580 16.02 -6.54 -44.57
C ILE A 580 15.39 -7.57 -45.51
N ALA A 581 16.03 -8.73 -45.67
CA ALA A 581 15.57 -9.84 -46.51
C ALA A 581 14.24 -10.46 -46.05
N GLU A 582 13.88 -10.37 -44.77
CA GLU A 582 12.63 -10.95 -44.26
C GLU A 582 11.38 -10.32 -44.87
N LYS A 583 11.50 -9.08 -45.36
CA LYS A 583 10.40 -8.30 -45.93
C LYS A 583 10.52 -8.12 -47.44
N MET A 584 11.60 -8.59 -48.06
CA MET A 584 11.81 -8.57 -49.52
C MET A 584 10.93 -9.61 -50.24
N LEU A 585 10.73 -9.39 -51.54
CA LEU A 585 10.07 -10.35 -52.42
C LEU A 585 10.84 -11.68 -52.45
N ASP A 586 10.14 -12.79 -52.67
CA ASP A 586 10.77 -14.12 -52.72
C ASP A 586 11.78 -14.23 -53.88
N SER A 587 11.62 -13.43 -54.93
CA SER A 587 12.57 -13.34 -56.05
C SER A 587 13.88 -12.60 -55.72
N GLU A 588 13.90 -11.84 -54.62
CA GLU A 588 14.99 -10.92 -54.23
C GLU A 588 15.76 -11.38 -52.99
N LYS A 589 15.45 -12.59 -52.50
CA LYS A 589 16.08 -13.19 -51.32
C LYS A 589 16.42 -14.65 -51.55
N GLU A 590 17.37 -15.16 -50.78
CA GLU A 590 17.74 -16.58 -50.77
C GLU A 590 17.87 -17.10 -49.34
N PRO A 591 17.64 -18.41 -49.10
CA PRO A 591 17.84 -19.01 -47.79
C PRO A 591 19.28 -18.83 -47.32
N SER A 592 19.48 -18.49 -46.05
CA SER A 592 20.81 -18.35 -45.45
C SER A 592 20.98 -19.40 -44.35
N PRO A 593 21.63 -20.55 -44.65
CA PRO A 593 21.85 -21.61 -43.67
C PRO A 593 22.64 -21.15 -42.44
N GLU A 594 23.55 -20.19 -42.64
CA GLU A 594 24.40 -19.59 -41.59
C GLU A 594 23.61 -18.75 -40.57
N ARG A 595 22.40 -18.29 -40.90
CA ARG A 595 21.55 -17.45 -40.03
C ARG A 595 20.48 -18.23 -39.28
N GLY A 596 20.35 -19.54 -39.51
CA GLY A 596 19.35 -20.42 -38.89
C GLY A 596 18.15 -20.72 -39.80
N GLU A 597 17.40 -21.77 -39.45
CA GLU A 597 16.29 -22.29 -40.26
C GLU A 597 15.18 -21.23 -40.45
N GLY A 598 14.74 -21.01 -41.70
CA GLY A 598 13.73 -20.01 -42.05
C GLY A 598 14.23 -18.56 -42.18
N LYS A 599 15.54 -18.31 -42.09
CA LYS A 599 16.14 -16.97 -42.30
C LYS A 599 16.67 -16.80 -43.72
N PHE A 600 16.51 -15.58 -44.24
CA PHE A 600 16.90 -15.21 -45.60
C PHE A 600 18.00 -14.15 -45.57
N LYS A 601 18.76 -14.07 -46.66
CA LYS A 601 19.67 -12.96 -46.96
C LYS A 601 19.29 -12.32 -48.31
N PRO A 602 19.59 -11.04 -48.54
CA PRO A 602 19.32 -10.41 -49.82
C PRO A 602 20.08 -11.12 -50.93
N ALA A 603 19.43 -11.35 -52.07
CA ALA A 603 20.03 -12.05 -53.20
C ALA A 603 20.03 -11.15 -54.43
N TRP A 604 21.22 -10.77 -54.91
CA TRP A 604 21.35 -10.05 -56.17
C TRP A 604 21.46 -11.02 -57.34
N LYS A 605 20.51 -10.94 -58.28
CA LYS A 605 20.57 -11.63 -59.57
C LYS A 605 20.52 -10.60 -60.70
N PRO A 606 21.53 -10.53 -61.59
CA PRO A 606 21.45 -9.68 -62.77
C PRO A 606 20.32 -10.17 -63.68
N VAL A 607 19.49 -9.26 -64.17
CA VAL A 607 18.46 -9.57 -65.18
C VAL A 607 19.17 -9.59 -66.53
N LEU A 608 19.30 -10.78 -67.12
CA LEU A 608 19.92 -10.95 -68.43
C LEU A 608 18.83 -11.23 -69.47
N GLY A 609 18.76 -10.41 -70.53
CA GLY A 609 18.17 -10.86 -71.79
C GLY A 609 19.03 -11.98 -72.41
N PRO A 610 18.51 -12.78 -73.36
CA PRO A 610 19.22 -13.94 -73.91
C PRO A 610 20.60 -13.66 -74.52
N ASN A 611 20.97 -12.39 -74.78
CA ASN A 611 22.22 -11.99 -75.43
C ASN A 611 22.88 -10.70 -74.87
N GLU A 612 22.66 -10.32 -73.60
CA GLU A 612 23.22 -9.07 -73.03
C GLU A 612 24.36 -9.31 -72.02
N LYS A 613 25.35 -8.40 -71.97
CA LYS A 613 26.42 -8.40 -70.95
C LYS A 613 25.90 -7.81 -69.62
N PRO A 614 26.40 -8.24 -68.45
CA PRO A 614 25.92 -7.73 -67.16
C PRO A 614 26.13 -6.22 -67.05
N THR A 615 25.10 -5.48 -66.61
CA THR A 615 25.21 -4.06 -66.24
C THR A 615 26.22 -3.86 -65.11
N GLU A 616 27.21 -2.98 -65.29
CA GLU A 616 28.31 -2.74 -64.35
C GLU A 616 27.94 -1.85 -63.13
N GLY A 617 26.66 -1.49 -62.94
CA GLY A 617 26.20 -0.79 -61.75
C GLY A 617 24.69 -0.50 -61.75
N VAL A 618 24.17 -0.04 -60.61
CA VAL A 618 22.78 0.34 -60.40
C VAL A 618 22.68 1.66 -59.63
N TRP A 619 21.56 2.37 -59.78
CA TRP A 619 21.25 3.47 -58.87
C TRP A 619 20.60 2.95 -57.60
N VAL A 620 21.05 3.42 -56.45
CA VAL A 620 20.35 3.25 -55.17
C VAL A 620 19.67 4.56 -54.82
N VAL A 621 18.39 4.48 -54.52
CA VAL A 621 17.56 5.61 -54.11
C VAL A 621 17.26 5.48 -52.62
N GLU A 622 17.53 6.53 -51.86
CA GLU A 622 17.10 6.74 -50.49
C GLU A 622 15.96 7.75 -50.47
N VAL A 623 14.83 7.38 -49.88
CA VAL A 623 13.66 8.23 -49.66
C VAL A 623 13.52 8.46 -48.16
N ARG A 624 13.60 9.72 -47.75
CA ARG A 624 13.39 10.15 -46.36
C ARG A 624 12.07 10.89 -46.23
N GLY A 625 11.37 10.65 -45.14
CA GLY A 625 10.08 11.29 -44.93
C GLY A 625 9.48 10.97 -43.58
N TYR A 626 8.21 11.33 -43.40
CA TYR A 626 7.46 11.03 -42.20
C TYR A 626 5.97 10.73 -42.44
N THR A 627 5.35 10.07 -41.48
CA THR A 627 3.90 9.86 -41.41
C THR A 627 3.40 10.11 -39.99
N ASP A 628 2.19 10.66 -39.87
CA ASP A 628 1.48 10.82 -38.59
C ASP A 628 0.41 9.72 -38.40
N HIS A 629 0.41 8.70 -39.26
CA HIS A 629 -0.55 7.59 -39.18
C HIS A 629 -0.35 6.78 -37.89
N HIS A 630 -1.44 6.50 -37.16
CA HIS A 630 -1.38 5.87 -35.83
C HIS A 630 -0.78 4.46 -35.83
N GLU A 631 -0.93 3.70 -36.92
CA GLU A 631 -0.30 2.38 -37.09
C GLU A 631 1.21 2.46 -37.43
N GLY A 632 1.73 3.67 -37.67
CA GLY A 632 3.13 4.02 -37.91
C GLY A 632 3.89 3.03 -38.79
N PRO A 633 4.75 2.16 -38.21
CA PRO A 633 5.54 1.20 -38.98
C PRO A 633 4.72 0.21 -39.80
N ALA A 634 3.60 -0.28 -39.26
CA ALA A 634 2.74 -1.24 -39.96
C ALA A 634 2.03 -0.60 -41.16
N PHE A 635 1.77 0.71 -41.09
CA PHE A 635 1.26 1.49 -42.22
C PHE A 635 2.35 1.70 -43.29
N LEU A 636 3.56 2.10 -42.90
CA LEU A 636 4.69 2.23 -43.84
C LEU A 636 5.01 0.92 -44.56
N GLU A 637 4.94 -0.22 -43.86
CA GLU A 637 5.05 -1.53 -44.49
C GLU A 637 3.92 -1.79 -45.49
N ARG A 638 2.65 -1.63 -45.09
CA ARG A 638 1.49 -1.99 -45.92
C ARG A 638 1.21 -1.03 -47.07
N ALA A 639 1.58 0.24 -46.94
CA ALA A 639 1.35 1.27 -47.93
C ALA A 639 2.62 1.55 -48.74
N LEU A 640 3.65 2.14 -48.12
CA LEU A 640 4.85 2.59 -48.84
C LEU A 640 5.66 1.42 -49.42
N LEU A 641 6.08 0.49 -48.56
CA LEU A 641 6.96 -0.61 -48.96
C LEU A 641 6.26 -1.57 -49.93
N ARG A 642 5.00 -1.94 -49.64
CA ARG A 642 4.24 -2.83 -50.54
C ARG A 642 3.91 -2.20 -51.88
N ASN A 643 3.64 -0.90 -51.95
CA ASN A 643 3.43 -0.23 -53.25
C ASN A 643 4.72 -0.19 -54.09
N LEU A 644 5.88 0.01 -53.46
CA LEU A 644 7.18 -0.10 -54.15
C LEU A 644 7.45 -1.53 -54.63
N GLN A 645 7.07 -2.56 -53.85
CA GLN A 645 7.23 -3.97 -54.24
C GLN A 645 6.28 -4.44 -55.35
N LYS A 646 5.07 -3.88 -55.38
CA LYS A 646 4.04 -4.23 -56.37
C LYS A 646 4.00 -3.26 -57.54
N PHE A 647 5.00 -2.39 -57.64
CA PHE A 647 5.01 -1.32 -58.63
C PHE A 647 4.87 -1.85 -60.06
N ASP A 648 5.57 -2.95 -60.35
CA ASP A 648 5.47 -3.65 -61.64
C ASP A 648 4.08 -4.25 -61.89
N GLN A 649 3.32 -4.63 -60.87
CA GLN A 649 1.94 -5.11 -61.01
C GLN A 649 0.94 -3.98 -61.29
N PHE A 650 1.26 -2.75 -60.89
CA PHE A 650 0.48 -1.57 -61.28
C PHE A 650 0.75 -1.18 -62.74
N ALA A 651 2.00 -1.35 -63.20
CA ALA A 651 2.41 -1.14 -64.60
C ALA A 651 2.02 -2.31 -65.53
N ALA A 652 1.93 -3.53 -65.01
CA ALA A 652 1.61 -4.73 -65.77
C ALA A 652 0.12 -5.14 -65.62
N GLN A 653 -0.54 -5.20 -66.78
CA GLN A 653 -1.80 -5.89 -67.08
C GLN A 653 -3.11 -5.11 -66.92
N GLY A 654 -3.76 -4.96 -68.07
CA GLY A 654 -5.20 -5.07 -68.26
C GLY A 654 -5.45 -5.43 -69.73
N GLU A 655 -6.10 -6.56 -69.99
CA GLU A 655 -6.70 -6.83 -71.31
C GLU A 655 -7.94 -5.93 -71.43
N VAL A 656 -7.94 -5.03 -72.41
CA VAL A 656 -9.09 -4.16 -72.65
C VAL A 656 -9.86 -4.73 -73.84
N LYS A 657 -11.13 -5.08 -73.61
CA LYS A 657 -12.04 -5.44 -74.69
C LYS A 657 -12.54 -4.15 -75.34
N VAL A 658 -12.13 -3.93 -76.59
CA VAL A 658 -12.57 -2.80 -77.39
C VAL A 658 -13.56 -3.32 -78.43
N ARG A 659 -14.75 -2.70 -78.50
CA ARG A 659 -15.79 -3.07 -79.46
C ARG A 659 -15.67 -2.17 -80.68
N ASN A 660 -15.52 -2.76 -81.85
CA ASN A 660 -15.64 -2.07 -83.13
C ASN A 660 -16.86 -2.59 -83.91
N GLU A 661 -17.15 -2.00 -85.07
CA GLU A 661 -18.35 -2.31 -85.89
C GLU A 661 -18.44 -3.79 -86.34
N LYS A 662 -17.42 -4.63 -86.09
CA LYS A 662 -17.40 -6.06 -86.43
C LYS A 662 -17.33 -7.00 -85.22
N GLY A 663 -17.26 -6.51 -83.97
CA GLY A 663 -17.27 -7.34 -82.75
C GLY A 663 -16.31 -6.87 -81.64
N GLU A 664 -16.25 -7.61 -80.52
CA GLU A 664 -15.30 -7.37 -79.42
C GLU A 664 -13.92 -7.96 -79.73
N VAL A 665 -12.86 -7.14 -79.64
CA VAL A 665 -11.47 -7.58 -79.74
C VAL A 665 -10.72 -7.21 -78.46
N THR A 666 -9.96 -8.15 -77.91
CA THR A 666 -9.13 -7.95 -76.72
C THR A 666 -7.75 -7.42 -77.12
N VAL A 667 -7.38 -6.23 -76.64
CA VAL A 667 -6.06 -5.62 -76.88
C VAL A 667 -5.25 -5.60 -75.59
N ARG A 668 -3.98 -6.03 -75.65
CA ARG A 668 -3.03 -5.88 -74.54
C ARG A 668 -2.61 -4.42 -74.41
N ASN A 669 -2.91 -3.80 -73.26
CA ASN A 669 -2.44 -2.45 -72.96
C ASN A 669 -1.14 -2.53 -72.15
N ASP A 670 0.00 -2.34 -72.83
CA ASP A 670 1.33 -2.36 -72.22
C ASP A 670 1.82 -0.98 -71.74
N ASN A 671 1.01 0.08 -71.80
CA ASN A 671 1.47 1.48 -71.63
C ASN A 671 0.61 2.34 -70.68
N LYS A 672 0.21 1.78 -69.53
CA LYS A 672 -0.74 2.41 -68.61
C LYS A 672 -0.19 3.64 -67.86
N VAL A 673 1.11 3.71 -67.61
CA VAL A 673 1.77 4.87 -66.99
C VAL A 673 2.31 5.82 -68.07
N GLY A 674 2.85 5.27 -69.17
CA GLY A 674 3.37 6.05 -70.30
C GLY A 674 2.34 6.88 -71.07
N GLN A 675 1.03 6.61 -70.94
CA GLN A 675 -0.02 7.44 -71.55
C GLN A 675 -0.04 8.90 -71.06
N PHE A 676 0.54 9.18 -69.89
CA PHE A 676 0.63 10.53 -69.33
C PHE A 676 1.93 11.26 -69.74
N ILE A 677 2.84 10.59 -70.45
CA ILE A 677 4.14 11.12 -70.87
C ILE A 677 4.35 10.77 -72.36
N VAL A 678 4.13 11.75 -73.23
CA VAL A 678 4.12 11.53 -74.69
C VAL A 678 5.50 11.05 -75.20
N GLY A 679 5.53 9.87 -75.85
CA GLY A 679 6.71 9.36 -76.56
C GLY A 679 7.69 8.48 -75.77
N VAL A 680 7.37 8.10 -74.52
CA VAL A 680 8.28 7.32 -73.66
C VAL A 680 7.71 5.92 -73.37
N GLN A 681 8.49 4.86 -73.62
CA GLN A 681 8.16 3.50 -73.20
C GLN A 681 8.24 3.41 -71.66
N ASP A 682 7.22 2.81 -71.01
CA ASP A 682 6.95 2.92 -69.55
C ASP A 682 8.23 3.08 -68.69
N PRO A 683 8.43 4.27 -68.07
CA PRO A 683 9.72 4.64 -67.50
C PRO A 683 10.08 3.89 -66.21
N VAL A 684 9.25 2.99 -65.70
CA VAL A 684 9.40 2.41 -64.35
C VAL A 684 9.24 0.89 -64.33
N LYS A 685 8.61 0.32 -65.35
CA LYS A 685 8.37 -1.12 -65.47
C LYS A 685 9.69 -1.91 -65.41
N GLY A 686 9.82 -2.78 -64.41
CA GLY A 686 11.00 -3.61 -64.16
C GLY A 686 12.20 -2.86 -63.56
N LYS A 687 12.04 -1.57 -63.19
CA LYS A 687 13.15 -0.72 -62.74
C LYS A 687 13.33 -0.68 -61.23
N VAL A 688 12.25 -0.77 -60.45
CA VAL A 688 12.34 -0.80 -58.99
C VAL A 688 12.55 -2.23 -58.51
N SER A 689 13.59 -2.45 -57.72
CA SER A 689 13.85 -3.74 -57.08
C SER A 689 14.45 -3.54 -55.70
N HIS A 690 14.36 -4.58 -54.87
CA HIS A 690 14.90 -4.62 -53.51
C HIS A 690 14.48 -3.42 -52.67
N PRO A 691 13.20 -3.02 -52.61
CA PRO A 691 12.77 -1.99 -51.68
C PRO A 691 12.82 -2.53 -50.25
N PHE A 692 13.43 -1.77 -49.35
CA PHE A 692 13.51 -2.10 -47.93
C PHE A 692 13.48 -0.86 -47.06
N ILE A 693 13.08 -1.05 -45.81
CA ILE A 693 13.12 0.00 -44.79
C ILE A 693 14.52 -0.02 -44.15
N TYR A 694 15.25 1.09 -44.27
CA TYR A 694 16.57 1.24 -43.66
C TYR A 694 16.47 1.68 -42.20
N ASN A 695 15.58 2.63 -41.87
CA ASN A 695 15.36 3.05 -40.49
C ASN A 695 13.98 3.69 -40.29
N ILE A 696 13.38 3.54 -39.10
CA ILE A 696 12.17 4.26 -38.67
C ILE A 696 12.34 4.63 -37.20
N TRP A 697 12.05 5.88 -36.83
CA TRP A 697 12.02 6.31 -35.44
C TRP A 697 10.78 7.16 -35.16
N MET A 698 10.36 7.13 -33.90
CA MET A 698 9.25 7.95 -33.43
C MET A 698 9.81 9.26 -32.88
N VAL A 699 9.17 10.36 -33.25
CA VAL A 699 9.38 11.69 -32.68
C VAL A 699 8.10 12.06 -31.94
N GLU A 700 8.22 12.14 -30.61
CA GLU A 700 7.14 12.63 -29.74
C GLU A 700 7.12 14.16 -29.76
N ASP A 701 5.91 14.73 -29.75
CA ASP A 701 5.67 16.19 -29.75
C ASP A 701 6.35 16.92 -30.92
N ALA A 702 6.43 16.26 -32.08
CA ALA A 702 7.02 16.84 -33.27
C ALA A 702 6.29 18.13 -33.67
N PRO A 703 7.00 19.26 -33.89
CA PRO A 703 6.39 20.51 -34.29
C PRO A 703 5.64 20.34 -35.61
N GLN A 704 4.41 20.85 -35.67
CA GLN A 704 3.49 20.65 -36.79
C GLN A 704 4.08 21.27 -38.07
N ASN A 705 3.95 20.58 -39.20
CA ASN A 705 4.31 21.07 -40.53
C ASN A 705 5.72 21.65 -40.69
N THR A 706 6.67 21.24 -39.84
CA THR A 706 8.06 21.66 -39.96
C THR A 706 8.75 20.75 -40.97
N PHE A 707 8.94 21.24 -42.19
CA PHE A 707 9.75 20.58 -43.19
C PHE A 707 11.22 20.75 -42.82
N LYS A 708 11.90 19.65 -42.48
CA LYS A 708 13.32 19.71 -42.18
C LYS A 708 14.09 19.49 -43.47
N TYR A 709 14.84 20.49 -43.92
CA TYR A 709 15.78 20.26 -45.02
C TYR A 709 16.91 19.36 -44.52
N ILE A 710 16.97 18.15 -45.05
CA ILE A 710 17.98 17.15 -44.70
C ILE A 710 19.04 17.18 -45.79
N SER A 711 20.20 17.75 -45.48
CA SER A 711 21.34 17.84 -46.40
C SER A 711 22.27 16.62 -46.37
N THR A 712 21.98 15.62 -45.52
CA THR A 712 22.86 14.46 -45.28
C THR A 712 22.16 13.15 -45.61
N SER A 713 22.86 12.32 -46.39
CA SER A 713 22.39 11.02 -46.86
C SER A 713 22.88 9.87 -45.96
N TYR A 714 22.02 8.89 -45.69
CA TYR A 714 22.46 7.65 -45.02
C TYR A 714 23.23 6.74 -45.98
N LEU A 715 22.98 6.86 -47.29
CA LEU A 715 23.78 6.18 -48.30
C LEU A 715 25.27 6.49 -48.12
N ASP A 716 25.64 7.74 -47.84
CA ASP A 716 27.06 8.11 -47.73
C ASP A 716 27.83 7.31 -46.67
N LYS A 717 27.17 6.99 -45.55
CA LYS A 717 27.76 6.20 -44.46
C LYS A 717 27.99 4.74 -44.83
N LEU A 718 27.18 4.18 -45.73
CA LEU A 718 27.34 2.80 -46.20
C LEU A 718 28.56 2.64 -47.12
N PHE A 719 29.14 3.74 -47.62
CA PHE A 719 30.25 3.69 -48.57
C PHE A 719 31.57 4.27 -48.06
N THR A 720 31.62 4.90 -46.88
CA THR A 720 32.83 5.60 -46.38
C THR A 720 33.82 4.75 -45.57
N ASP A 721 33.55 3.48 -45.27
CA ASP A 721 34.27 2.75 -44.22
C ASP A 721 35.11 1.53 -44.67
N ARG A 722 35.64 1.54 -45.90
CA ARG A 722 36.69 0.57 -46.29
C ARG A 722 37.81 1.21 -47.12
N GLY A 723 38.70 1.90 -46.40
CA GLY A 723 40.05 2.26 -46.84
C GLY A 723 40.96 2.59 -45.66
N GLY A 724 41.67 1.59 -45.11
CA GLY A 724 42.76 1.78 -44.13
C GLY A 724 42.57 1.07 -42.77
N ARG A 725 43.35 0.00 -42.53
CA ARG A 725 43.42 -0.74 -41.27
C ARG A 725 44.30 -0.01 -40.23
N GLY A 726 43.86 0.01 -38.97
CA GLY A 726 44.73 0.05 -37.77
C GLY A 726 44.65 1.31 -36.91
N GLY A 727 44.16 1.18 -35.68
CA GLY A 727 44.24 2.20 -34.63
C GLY A 727 42.97 2.30 -33.78
N ALA A 728 43.06 1.92 -32.51
CA ALA A 728 41.97 2.05 -31.55
C ALA A 728 41.58 3.53 -31.33
N GLY A 729 40.28 3.84 -31.37
CA GLY A 729 39.75 5.13 -30.89
C GLY A 729 38.45 5.58 -31.56
N GLY A 730 37.34 5.50 -30.83
CA GLY A 730 36.24 6.46 -30.91
C GLY A 730 35.28 6.39 -32.10
N VAL A 731 34.25 5.55 -31.98
CA VAL A 731 32.99 5.71 -32.73
C VAL A 731 32.27 6.96 -32.21
N PRO A 732 31.84 7.94 -33.04
CA PRO A 732 30.96 9.00 -32.56
C PRO A 732 29.58 8.42 -32.23
N ALA A 733 29.17 8.60 -30.98
CA ALA A 733 27.85 8.22 -30.48
C ALA A 733 26.73 8.92 -31.28
N LEU A 734 25.68 8.17 -31.65
CA LEU A 734 24.37 8.76 -31.92
C LEU A 734 23.90 9.46 -30.63
N PRO A 735 23.38 10.69 -30.69
CA PRO A 735 23.01 11.42 -29.49
C PRO A 735 21.86 10.69 -28.74
N PRO A 736 21.95 10.61 -27.41
CA PRO A 736 20.80 10.29 -26.58
C PRO A 736 19.80 11.45 -26.64
N GLY A 737 18.54 11.18 -26.32
CA GLY A 737 17.47 12.18 -26.36
C GLY A 737 17.80 13.50 -25.67
N GLY A 738 17.27 14.60 -26.21
CA GLY A 738 17.25 15.91 -25.55
C GLY A 738 17.67 17.09 -26.43
N THR A 739 16.66 17.73 -27.04
CA THR A 739 16.52 19.16 -27.43
C THR A 739 17.71 19.97 -28.00
N PRO A 740 17.55 20.61 -29.17
CA PRO A 740 18.54 21.55 -29.72
C PRO A 740 18.43 22.94 -29.08
N GLY A 741 19.55 23.42 -28.54
CA GLY A 741 19.78 24.84 -28.20
C GLY A 741 20.63 25.53 -29.26
N LEU A 742 20.03 26.57 -29.85
CA LEU A 742 20.56 27.80 -30.50
C LEU A 742 22.06 27.91 -30.86
N GLU A 743 22.31 28.24 -32.14
CA GLU A 743 23.51 28.99 -32.58
C GLU A 743 23.28 30.51 -32.39
N GLY A 744 24.32 31.23 -31.97
CA GLY A 744 24.32 32.68 -31.86
C GLY A 744 25.54 33.33 -32.53
N GLY A 745 25.32 34.55 -33.05
CA GLY A 745 26.34 35.48 -33.54
C GLY A 745 25.84 36.93 -33.65
N ALA A 746 25.85 37.65 -32.50
CA ALA A 746 26.03 39.10 -32.20
C ALA A 746 25.20 40.23 -32.90
N PRO A 747 25.06 41.45 -32.28
CA PRO A 747 24.81 41.78 -30.86
C PRO A 747 23.75 42.89 -30.65
N ALA A 748 23.09 42.95 -29.49
CA ALA A 748 22.91 44.19 -28.68
C ALA A 748 22.11 43.94 -27.39
N ALA A 749 22.78 44.22 -26.26
CA ALA A 749 22.28 44.69 -24.96
C ALA A 749 21.18 43.90 -24.20
N ALA A 750 21.60 43.15 -23.18
CA ALA A 750 21.53 43.54 -21.76
C ALA A 750 21.36 42.29 -20.85
N ALA A 751 22.24 42.20 -19.86
CA ALA A 751 22.32 41.13 -18.86
C ALA A 751 21.36 41.41 -17.66
N PRO A 752 21.55 40.77 -16.49
CA PRO A 752 21.06 39.47 -16.04
C PRO A 752 20.08 39.64 -14.85
N LEU A 753 19.57 38.60 -14.19
CA LEU A 753 20.08 38.07 -12.91
C LEU A 753 19.01 37.06 -12.44
N GLY A 754 19.32 35.77 -12.37
CA GLY A 754 19.78 35.17 -11.12
C GLY A 754 18.75 34.16 -10.61
N PRO A 755 19.00 33.50 -9.47
CA PRO A 755 19.44 32.10 -9.39
C PRO A 755 18.33 31.26 -8.69
N ASP A 756 18.40 30.00 -8.32
CA ASP A 756 19.45 29.00 -8.22
C ASP A 756 18.80 27.62 -7.95
N TRP A 757 19.64 26.61 -8.11
CA TRP A 757 19.63 25.18 -7.82
C TRP A 757 18.79 24.50 -6.69
N ARG A 758 18.64 23.16 -6.90
CA ARG A 758 18.36 21.95 -6.04
C ARG A 758 17.01 21.85 -5.28
N GLU A 759 16.47 20.68 -4.90
CA GLU A 759 17.08 19.39 -4.55
C GLU A 759 16.04 18.22 -4.47
N ARG A 760 16.54 17.00 -4.70
CA ARG A 760 16.22 15.68 -4.06
C ARG A 760 14.89 14.93 -4.25
N LEU A 761 15.09 13.69 -4.72
CA LEU A 761 14.27 12.48 -4.62
C LEU A 761 14.34 11.83 -3.22
N THR A 762 13.24 11.20 -2.78
CA THR A 762 13.08 9.86 -2.11
C THR A 762 11.58 9.70 -1.76
N GLY A 763 10.91 8.55 -1.70
CA GLY A 763 11.21 7.12 -1.87
C GLY A 763 9.94 6.25 -1.74
N THR A 764 9.93 5.11 -2.45
CA THR A 764 9.56 3.72 -2.01
C THR A 764 8.25 3.35 -1.29
N ALA A 765 7.63 2.24 -1.79
CA ALA A 765 7.00 1.07 -1.12
C ALA A 765 5.76 0.60 -1.93
N ALA A 766 5.32 -0.66 -2.04
CA ALA A 766 5.75 -2.04 -1.73
C ALA A 766 4.72 -3.00 -2.40
N ALA A 767 4.94 -4.32 -2.38
CA ALA A 767 4.34 -5.32 -3.28
C ALA A 767 3.18 -6.20 -2.72
N GLN A 768 2.31 -6.65 -3.66
CA GLN A 768 1.58 -7.95 -3.83
C GLN A 768 0.40 -8.35 -2.89
N PRO A 769 -0.47 -9.38 -3.21
CA PRO A 769 -0.66 -10.21 -4.43
C PRO A 769 -2.13 -10.55 -4.86
N GLY A 770 -2.29 -11.10 -6.09
CA GLY A 770 -3.10 -12.30 -6.39
C GLY A 770 -4.63 -12.22 -6.60
N GLY A 771 -5.08 -12.54 -7.83
CA GLY A 771 -6.50 -12.85 -8.11
C GLY A 771 -6.77 -13.16 -9.58
N THR A 772 -6.89 -14.45 -9.91
CA THR A 772 -7.26 -14.99 -11.22
C THR A 772 -8.78 -15.04 -11.42
N GLY A 773 -9.27 -14.59 -12.56
CA GLY A 773 -10.64 -14.81 -13.06
C GLY A 773 -10.82 -14.19 -14.45
N PRO A 774 -11.48 -14.85 -15.41
CA PRO A 774 -11.57 -14.39 -16.79
C PRO A 774 -12.62 -13.27 -16.93
N ALA A 775 -12.28 -12.18 -17.61
CA ALA A 775 -13.22 -11.13 -17.97
C ALA A 775 -13.51 -11.15 -19.49
N PRO A 776 -14.73 -10.78 -19.90
CA PRO A 776 -15.31 -11.08 -21.20
C PRO A 776 -14.96 -10.04 -22.26
N PHE A 777 -15.19 -10.44 -23.52
CA PHE A 777 -15.15 -9.64 -24.74
C PHE A 777 -15.63 -8.19 -24.55
N THR A 778 -14.76 -7.24 -24.87
CA THR A 778 -15.14 -5.86 -25.23
C THR A 778 -15.02 -5.67 -26.75
N PRO A 779 -15.96 -4.94 -27.38
CA PRO A 779 -16.04 -4.76 -28.83
C PRO A 779 -14.86 -3.93 -29.38
N ALA A 780 -14.55 -4.12 -30.66
CA ALA A 780 -13.48 -3.43 -31.37
C ALA A 780 -13.61 -1.90 -31.30
N PRO A 781 -12.49 -1.15 -31.16
CA PRO A 781 -12.54 0.31 -31.15
C PRO A 781 -12.82 0.87 -32.56
N PRO A 782 -13.45 2.07 -32.64
CA PRO A 782 -13.74 2.74 -33.90
C PRO A 782 -12.47 3.21 -34.62
N VAL A 783 -12.61 3.44 -35.93
CA VAL A 783 -11.59 3.90 -36.89
C VAL A 783 -10.73 5.03 -36.28
N GLY A 784 -9.42 4.78 -36.16
CA GLY A 784 -8.51 5.54 -35.31
C GLY A 784 -8.26 6.99 -35.75
N THR A 785 -8.43 7.91 -34.82
CA THR A 785 -7.83 9.26 -34.80
C THR A 785 -6.30 9.17 -34.89
N PRO A 786 -5.60 10.19 -35.43
CA PRO A 786 -4.13 10.21 -35.54
C PRO A 786 -3.45 9.93 -34.20
N GLY A 787 -2.24 9.36 -34.20
CA GLY A 787 -1.58 8.80 -33.02
C GLY A 787 -1.37 9.79 -31.88
N VAL A 788 -2.36 9.89 -30.99
CA VAL A 788 -2.37 10.73 -29.80
C VAL A 788 -2.18 9.85 -28.57
N GLY A 789 -1.04 10.01 -27.88
CA GLY A 789 -0.90 9.53 -26.49
C GLY A 789 -1.31 10.65 -25.52
N GLU A 790 -1.40 10.37 -24.22
CA GLU A 790 -1.62 11.42 -23.20
C GLU A 790 -0.38 11.59 -22.33
N LYS A 791 0.06 12.84 -22.11
CA LYS A 791 1.02 13.16 -21.06
C LYS A 791 0.35 12.97 -19.69
N LYS A 792 1.15 12.86 -18.61
CA LYS A 792 0.64 12.77 -17.22
C LYS A 792 -0.23 13.96 -16.78
N ASP A 793 -0.22 15.06 -17.53
CA ASP A 793 -1.03 16.26 -17.32
C ASP A 793 -2.31 16.31 -18.18
N GLY A 794 -2.62 15.26 -18.96
CA GLY A 794 -3.79 15.17 -19.81
C GLY A 794 -3.66 15.88 -21.16
N THR A 795 -2.48 16.40 -21.52
CA THR A 795 -2.27 16.98 -22.86
C THR A 795 -2.00 15.89 -23.92
N PRO A 796 -2.61 15.98 -25.11
CA PRO A 796 -2.40 15.03 -26.20
C PRO A 796 -0.98 15.13 -26.77
N THR A 797 -0.22 14.03 -26.77
CA THR A 797 1.10 13.87 -27.41
C THR A 797 0.94 13.44 -28.86
N ARG A 798 1.48 14.22 -29.80
CA ARG A 798 1.53 13.85 -31.21
C ARG A 798 2.69 12.89 -31.45
N ARG A 799 2.41 11.76 -32.09
CA ARG A 799 3.44 10.82 -32.55
C ARG A 799 3.65 10.95 -34.06
N ARG A 800 4.85 11.39 -34.45
CA ARG A 800 5.32 11.36 -35.84
C ARG A 800 6.30 10.21 -36.02
N TYR A 801 6.16 9.43 -37.09
CA TYR A 801 7.12 8.40 -37.48
C TYR A 801 7.94 8.89 -38.66
N GLU A 802 9.22 9.18 -38.43
CA GLU A 802 10.18 9.51 -39.48
C GLU A 802 10.81 8.22 -40.01
N PHE A 803 11.06 8.15 -41.32
CA PHE A 803 11.53 6.96 -42.00
C PHE A 803 12.62 7.24 -43.03
N VAL A 804 13.41 6.19 -43.29
CA VAL A 804 14.34 6.07 -44.41
C VAL A 804 14.02 4.75 -45.12
N VAL A 805 13.57 4.84 -46.36
CA VAL A 805 13.32 3.69 -47.24
C VAL A 805 14.32 3.74 -48.38
N MET A 806 14.91 2.60 -48.72
CA MET A 806 15.85 2.51 -49.83
C MET A 806 15.37 1.49 -50.85
N PHE A 807 15.70 1.70 -52.11
CA PHE A 807 15.45 0.73 -53.19
C PHE A 807 16.47 0.89 -54.31
N ILE A 808 16.58 -0.16 -55.12
CA ILE A 808 17.43 -0.18 -56.32
C ILE A 808 16.60 0.25 -57.52
N TRP A 809 17.14 1.16 -58.31
CA TRP A 809 16.65 1.58 -59.61
C TRP A 809 17.55 1.04 -60.72
N ARG A 810 16.99 0.20 -61.60
CA ARG A 810 17.65 -0.45 -62.73
C ARG A 810 17.41 0.33 -64.01
N GLU A 811 18.46 0.61 -64.79
CA GLU A 811 18.32 1.18 -66.13
C GLU A 811 18.31 0.10 -67.22
N PRO A 812 17.42 0.18 -68.23
CA PRO A 812 17.54 -0.61 -69.46
C PRO A 812 18.60 -0.02 -70.40
N ILE A 813 19.42 -0.86 -71.02
CA ILE A 813 20.37 -0.48 -72.08
C ILE A 813 19.59 -0.29 -73.40
N PRO A 814 19.85 0.74 -74.22
CA PRO A 814 19.19 0.87 -75.53
C PRO A 814 19.53 -0.32 -76.43
N SER A 815 18.52 -1.09 -76.84
CA SER A 815 18.64 -2.13 -77.86
C SER A 815 18.86 -1.50 -79.24
N GLY A 816 19.90 -1.94 -79.96
CA GLY A 816 20.39 -1.34 -81.20
C GLY A 816 19.34 -1.10 -82.29
N SER A 817 19.38 0.10 -82.88
CA SER A 817 18.57 0.46 -84.05
C SER A 817 19.10 -0.25 -85.29
N GLY A 818 18.24 -1.09 -85.87
CA GLY A 818 18.42 -1.64 -87.21
C GLY A 818 18.56 -0.54 -88.26
N THR A 819 19.42 -0.83 -89.23
CA THR A 819 19.75 -0.10 -90.45
C THR A 819 18.52 0.39 -91.23
N VAL A 820 18.50 1.67 -91.64
CA VAL A 820 17.73 2.15 -92.78
C VAL A 820 18.62 2.97 -93.71
N ASP A 821 18.49 2.63 -94.98
CA ASP A 821 19.27 2.91 -96.20
C ASP A 821 19.28 4.40 -96.64
N PRO A 822 20.39 4.97 -97.18
CA PRO A 822 20.50 6.40 -97.51
C PRO A 822 19.82 6.87 -98.82
N ASN A 823 19.00 6.06 -99.49
CA ASN A 823 18.46 6.37 -100.82
C ASN A 823 16.93 6.21 -100.93
N ALA A 824 16.17 7.24 -100.53
CA ALA A 824 14.83 7.51 -101.08
C ALA A 824 14.46 8.98 -100.88
N GLY A 825 14.50 9.77 -101.97
CA GLY A 825 14.35 11.22 -101.97
C GLY A 825 12.93 11.75 -102.21
N ALA A 826 12.77 13.00 -101.76
CA ALA A 826 11.90 14.11 -102.18
C ALA A 826 10.63 13.89 -103.04
N GLY A 827 9.51 14.48 -102.58
CA GLY A 827 8.37 14.88 -103.42
C GLY A 827 7.12 15.25 -102.61
N GLY A 828 6.79 16.55 -102.54
CA GLY A 828 5.64 17.09 -101.80
C GLY A 828 4.35 17.25 -102.62
N SER A 829 3.27 17.58 -101.92
CA SER A 829 2.01 18.26 -102.31
C SER A 829 0.95 17.85 -101.27
N GLY A 830 0.00 18.65 -100.78
CA GLY A 830 -0.47 20.01 -101.04
C GLY A 830 -1.83 20.09 -100.32
N LEU A 831 -2.06 21.16 -99.56
CA LEU A 831 -3.34 21.45 -98.88
C LEU A 831 -4.45 21.80 -99.88
N PRO A 832 -5.72 21.55 -99.51
CA PRO A 832 -6.70 22.64 -99.46
C PRO A 832 -7.50 22.55 -98.15
N GLY A 833 -8.11 23.57 -97.56
CA GLY A 833 -8.49 24.92 -97.97
C GLY A 833 -9.61 25.34 -97.00
N ALA A 834 -9.60 26.59 -96.55
CA ALA A 834 -10.42 27.11 -95.47
C ALA A 834 -11.93 27.16 -95.75
N GLY A 835 -12.74 27.00 -94.71
CA GLY A 835 -14.16 27.32 -94.67
C GLY A 835 -14.66 27.37 -93.23
N GLY A 836 -14.77 28.57 -92.66
CA GLY A 836 -15.21 28.77 -91.29
C GLY A 836 -16.72 28.90 -91.15
N VAL A 837 -17.26 28.48 -90.00
CA VAL A 837 -18.45 29.07 -89.37
C VAL A 837 -18.24 29.05 -87.86
N ARG A 838 -18.36 30.23 -87.24
CA ARG A 838 -18.33 30.49 -85.80
C ARG A 838 -19.66 30.11 -85.13
N GLY A 839 -19.58 29.79 -83.84
CA GLY A 839 -20.58 30.18 -82.83
C GLY A 839 -21.06 29.02 -81.95
N ARG A 840 -20.33 28.72 -80.85
CA ARG A 840 -20.69 29.05 -79.44
C ARG A 840 -21.90 28.23 -78.96
N ILE A 841 -21.76 27.29 -78.04
CA ILE A 841 -21.59 27.38 -76.57
C ILE A 841 -21.46 25.89 -76.14
N ASP A 842 -20.46 25.43 -75.38
CA ASP A 842 -20.32 25.48 -73.92
C ASP A 842 -18.88 25.06 -73.55
N ASP A 843 -18.29 25.74 -72.56
CA ASP A 843 -17.56 25.17 -71.41
C ASP A 843 -17.07 26.31 -70.49
#